data_AF-A0A067BTU5-F1
#
_entry.id   AF-A0A067BTU5-F1
#
_cell.length_a   1.000
_cell.length_b   1.000
_cell.length_c   1.000
_cell.angle_alpha   90.00
_cell.angle_beta   90.00
_cell.angle_gamma   90.00
#
_symmetry.space_group_name_H-M   'P 1'
#
loop_
_entity.id
_entity.type
_entity.pdbx_description
1 polymer ?
#
loop_
_entity_poly.entity_id
_entity_poly.type
_entity_poly.pdbx_seq_one_letter_code
_entity_poly.pdbx_strand_id
1 'polypeptide(L)'
;MSNEKALYEAVLTASKDAAVDALRQIAQAPLLYKARVAYAVASPAALDAMADALADALVATGAFDVALVEFATTKRVAAKNEPSTTAYVNCIAKCTPYDACCIPIDVASGLVGMGADIFLSNTKDVSSANFEAPCAALVFWLKPHRAGIVGIDVVLPLLDAACLGLDSHRDCMLGAMAIFRPHTAYVAKYDMPPFHNAGGERQAGRPTAGFLTRFSAALLHLADLDLVVLCLRDVVSVTIDTELPEVATFVHACLTKHGWVALVAAVDGLIQRWCADGKTGAVLHLLSSLAGVTTDDAVCPPLQQMGVGEFVRASYAMAQRQRRTDILYTHGEDPALQTYCLTHIVLLDWYINELAPHRPDSYWYSERLPLVLAAHVDSFVHPGSNSFPNHLPPMTWLLGVPTAIVKALASQPALQVGTFVDTVLSVMCTVKANRKVIHDWEWTLFSGDTLCDLLLLADHVGRVDPTLLENCFSIWGVTALLGVASFLRKHPCPLAAPERAAIARCVMVLANTLPKNKTGCEAEVEQMYFTSPVHPTLEAMDLLMVTEPETFKSFFSTWYQALELCPRTNRLLFFPVLDKLHSMGYRAKIALLLEDSIKMCVNARPIDLAIRDVAMDATHCYECRLFDRFLRDSDKFSFPLHGDMCAQVEGVTSRHADELAHDLNRDARVIRKRCPTDRDEFWWINFMHTQQMAREDKAMAATLERYLADMGRPYRRRRPCRPSGRFARPSPSA
;
A
#
# COMPACT_ATOMS: atom_id res chain seq x y z
N MET A 1 9.14 5.85 -29.08
CA MET A 1 8.13 5.22 -29.97
C MET A 1 8.30 5.57 -31.45
N SER A 2 8.66 6.81 -31.81
CA SER A 2 8.73 7.25 -33.22
C SER A 2 9.77 6.53 -34.08
N ASN A 3 10.93 6.12 -33.54
CA ASN A 3 12.04 5.62 -34.36
C ASN A 3 11.88 4.16 -34.82
N GLU A 4 11.32 3.29 -33.99
CA GLU A 4 11.14 1.85 -34.30
C GLU A 4 10.04 1.60 -35.33
N LYS A 5 8.92 2.32 -35.21
CA LYS A 5 7.82 2.25 -36.19
C LYS A 5 8.29 2.79 -37.54
N ALA A 6 9.05 3.88 -37.54
CA ALA A 6 9.62 4.47 -38.75
C ALA A 6 10.60 3.50 -39.46
N LEU A 7 11.33 2.66 -38.71
CA LEU A 7 12.18 1.61 -39.27
C LEU A 7 11.37 0.58 -40.07
N TYR A 8 10.26 0.08 -39.52
CA TYR A 8 9.39 -0.86 -40.26
C TYR A 8 8.58 -0.18 -41.37
N GLU A 9 8.15 1.08 -41.19
CA GLU A 9 7.48 1.85 -42.24
C GLU A 9 8.40 2.14 -43.43
N ALA A 10 9.70 2.35 -43.18
CA ALA A 10 10.70 2.50 -44.25
C ALA A 10 10.83 1.21 -45.09
N VAL A 11 10.68 0.03 -44.47
CA VAL A 11 10.67 -1.27 -45.18
C VAL A 11 9.50 -1.36 -46.17
N LEU A 12 8.33 -0.82 -45.82
CA LEU A 12 7.13 -0.85 -46.68
C LEU A 12 7.27 -0.05 -47.98
N THR A 13 8.23 0.87 -48.04
CA THR A 13 8.48 1.74 -49.21
C THR A 13 9.75 1.40 -49.98
N ALA A 14 10.50 0.41 -49.52
CA ALA A 14 11.76 -0.03 -50.11
C ALA A 14 11.56 -1.08 -51.22
N SER A 15 12.55 -1.24 -52.10
CA SER A 15 12.62 -2.39 -53.02
C SER A 15 12.74 -3.71 -52.24
N LYS A 16 12.28 -4.84 -52.82
CA LYS A 16 12.30 -6.16 -52.15
C LYS A 16 13.63 -6.51 -51.50
N ASP A 17 14.75 -6.35 -52.19
CA ASP A 17 16.08 -6.69 -51.65
C ASP A 17 16.49 -5.77 -50.48
N ALA A 18 16.28 -4.46 -50.63
CA ALA A 18 16.52 -3.50 -49.56
C ALA A 18 15.60 -3.71 -48.34
N ALA A 19 14.36 -4.13 -48.57
CA ALA A 19 13.40 -4.48 -47.52
C ALA A 19 13.87 -5.73 -46.76
N VAL A 20 14.33 -6.76 -47.46
CA VAL A 20 14.90 -7.99 -46.86
C VAL A 20 16.15 -7.66 -46.04
N ASP A 21 17.06 -6.85 -46.55
CA ASP A 21 18.30 -6.48 -45.83
C ASP A 21 18.00 -5.63 -44.59
N ALA A 22 17.06 -4.69 -44.67
CA ALA A 22 16.61 -3.92 -43.53
C ALA A 22 15.94 -4.82 -42.46
N LEU A 23 15.10 -5.77 -42.87
CA LEU A 23 14.48 -6.74 -41.96
C LEU A 23 15.52 -7.67 -41.31
N ARG A 24 16.58 -8.07 -42.03
CA ARG A 24 17.71 -8.81 -41.45
C ARG A 24 18.46 -7.99 -40.39
N GLN A 25 18.67 -6.70 -40.62
CA GLN A 25 19.27 -5.82 -39.62
C GLN A 25 18.39 -5.70 -38.38
N ILE A 26 17.06 -5.59 -38.56
CA ILE A 26 16.11 -5.59 -37.45
C ILE A 26 16.17 -6.91 -36.67
N ALA A 27 16.30 -8.05 -37.35
CA ALA A 27 16.42 -9.36 -36.71
C ALA A 27 17.70 -9.50 -35.86
N GLN A 28 18.77 -8.77 -36.18
CA GLN A 28 20.03 -8.77 -35.40
C GLN A 28 19.91 -7.95 -34.10
N ALA A 29 18.92 -7.08 -33.98
CA ALA A 29 18.63 -6.30 -32.77
C ALA A 29 17.13 -6.37 -32.39
N PRO A 30 16.66 -7.52 -31.86
CA PRO A 30 15.24 -7.78 -31.60
C PRO A 30 14.60 -6.77 -30.64
N LEU A 31 13.34 -6.40 -30.93
CA LEU A 31 12.51 -5.62 -30.00
C LEU A 31 11.93 -6.53 -28.91
N LEU A 32 12.60 -6.62 -27.76
CA LEU A 32 12.23 -7.54 -26.67
C LEU A 32 10.76 -7.43 -26.19
N TYR A 33 10.22 -6.21 -26.11
CA TYR A 33 8.87 -5.98 -25.56
C TYR A 33 7.77 -5.84 -26.61
N LYS A 34 8.13 -5.78 -27.90
CA LYS A 34 7.18 -5.60 -29.00
C LYS A 34 7.42 -6.66 -30.06
N ALA A 35 7.37 -7.91 -29.61
CA ALA A 35 7.63 -9.08 -30.43
C ALA A 35 6.62 -9.27 -31.56
N ARG A 36 5.34 -8.89 -31.37
CA ARG A 36 4.25 -9.13 -32.33
C ARG A 36 3.87 -7.84 -33.04
N VAL A 37 4.33 -7.68 -34.27
CA VAL A 37 4.04 -6.52 -35.12
C VAL A 37 2.93 -6.89 -36.08
N ALA A 38 1.95 -5.99 -36.25
CA ALA A 38 0.79 -6.20 -37.10
C ALA A 38 0.73 -5.19 -38.26
N TYR A 39 0.32 -5.67 -39.42
CA TYR A 39 -0.08 -4.86 -40.57
C TYR A 39 -1.56 -5.14 -40.87
N ALA A 40 -2.41 -4.12 -40.77
CA ALA A 40 -3.85 -4.27 -40.96
C ALA A 40 -4.18 -4.66 -42.40
N VAL A 41 -5.08 -5.62 -42.59
CA VAL A 41 -5.56 -6.03 -43.91
C VAL A 41 -7.06 -5.81 -44.02
N ALA A 42 -7.54 -5.49 -45.22
CA ALA A 42 -8.94 -5.14 -45.44
C ALA A 42 -9.90 -6.33 -45.23
N SER A 43 -9.42 -7.56 -45.50
CA SER A 43 -10.21 -8.78 -45.37
C SER A 43 -9.30 -9.99 -45.11
N PRO A 44 -9.71 -10.95 -44.28
CA PRO A 44 -8.99 -12.22 -44.14
C PRO A 44 -9.05 -13.10 -45.40
N ALA A 45 -9.92 -12.80 -46.37
CA ALA A 45 -10.06 -13.59 -47.60
C ALA A 45 -9.12 -13.13 -48.74
N ALA A 46 -8.55 -11.93 -48.66
CA ALA A 46 -7.68 -11.38 -49.69
C ALA A 46 -6.64 -10.46 -49.07
N LEU A 47 -5.37 -10.84 -49.20
CA LEU A 47 -4.24 -9.96 -48.91
C LEU A 47 -4.13 -8.93 -50.04
N ASP A 48 -3.86 -7.68 -49.69
CA ASP A 48 -3.49 -6.69 -50.68
C ASP A 48 -2.04 -6.91 -51.15
N ALA A 49 -1.68 -6.35 -52.30
CA ALA A 49 -0.37 -6.54 -52.90
C ALA A 49 0.79 -6.11 -51.98
N MET A 50 0.54 -5.19 -51.04
CA MET A 50 1.55 -4.72 -50.09
C MET A 50 1.73 -5.71 -48.94
N ALA A 51 0.64 -6.29 -48.42
CA ALA A 51 0.68 -7.35 -47.42
C ALA A 51 1.36 -8.61 -47.96
N ASP A 52 1.10 -8.99 -49.22
CA ASP A 52 1.78 -10.10 -49.89
C ASP A 52 3.28 -9.83 -50.06
N ALA A 53 3.65 -8.64 -50.57
CA ALA A 53 5.05 -8.27 -50.73
C ALA A 53 5.81 -8.23 -49.39
N LEU A 54 5.16 -7.77 -48.32
CA LEU A 54 5.72 -7.74 -46.97
C LEU A 54 5.90 -9.17 -46.43
N ALA A 55 4.89 -10.04 -46.57
CA ALA A 55 4.97 -11.43 -46.15
C ALA A 55 6.13 -12.14 -46.86
N ASP A 56 6.25 -11.97 -48.18
CA ASP A 56 7.36 -12.49 -48.99
C ASP A 56 8.73 -12.02 -48.48
N ALA A 57 8.88 -10.72 -48.19
CA ALA A 57 10.13 -10.15 -47.70
C ALA A 57 10.48 -10.70 -46.31
N LEU A 58 9.50 -10.81 -45.40
CA LEU A 58 9.68 -11.38 -44.07
C LEU A 58 10.10 -12.84 -44.15
N VAL A 59 9.42 -13.65 -44.96
CA VAL A 59 9.74 -15.07 -45.18
C VAL A 59 11.14 -15.23 -45.79
N ALA A 60 11.49 -14.40 -46.77
CA ALA A 60 12.79 -14.45 -47.45
C ALA A 60 13.99 -14.17 -46.52
N THR A 61 13.77 -13.51 -45.38
CA THR A 61 14.84 -13.32 -44.38
C THR A 61 15.20 -14.63 -43.66
N GLY A 62 14.27 -15.58 -43.56
CA GLY A 62 14.36 -16.79 -42.74
C GLY A 62 14.25 -16.55 -41.22
N ALA A 63 14.19 -15.29 -40.77
CA ALA A 63 14.26 -14.92 -39.35
C ALA A 63 12.89 -14.65 -38.71
N PHE A 64 11.85 -14.41 -39.52
CA PHE A 64 10.50 -14.10 -39.05
C PHE A 64 9.54 -15.26 -39.27
N ASP A 65 8.57 -15.36 -38.36
CA ASP A 65 7.33 -16.07 -38.55
C ASP A 65 6.24 -15.07 -38.94
N VAL A 66 5.34 -15.51 -39.80
CA VAL A 66 4.24 -14.71 -40.33
C VAL A 66 2.95 -15.51 -40.24
N ALA A 67 1.88 -14.89 -39.77
CA ALA A 67 0.55 -15.46 -39.75
C ALA A 67 -0.51 -14.41 -40.11
N LEU A 68 -1.54 -14.84 -40.82
CA LEU A 68 -2.76 -14.06 -41.00
C LEU A 68 -3.68 -14.33 -39.81
N VAL A 69 -4.07 -13.27 -39.09
CA VAL A 69 -4.92 -13.38 -37.91
C VAL A 69 -6.25 -12.66 -38.10
N GLU A 70 -7.28 -13.18 -37.44
CA GLU A 70 -8.58 -12.53 -37.28
C GLU A 70 -8.75 -12.14 -35.81
N PHE A 71 -9.21 -10.92 -35.55
CA PHE A 71 -9.38 -10.40 -34.17
C PHE A 71 -10.78 -10.71 -33.63
N ALA A 72 -10.89 -10.85 -32.31
CA ALA A 72 -12.13 -11.11 -31.60
C ALA A 72 -13.07 -9.89 -31.63
N THR A 73 -14.36 -10.17 -31.57
CA THR A 73 -15.39 -9.13 -31.49
C THR A 73 -15.95 -9.04 -30.07
N THR A 74 -16.26 -7.82 -29.63
CA THR A 74 -16.98 -7.57 -28.37
C THR A 74 -18.21 -6.71 -28.64
N LYS A 75 -19.30 -6.98 -27.93
CA LYS A 75 -20.48 -6.12 -27.93
C LYS A 75 -20.19 -4.95 -27.01
N ARG A 76 -20.04 -3.73 -27.54
CA ARG A 76 -19.98 -2.54 -26.69
C ARG A 76 -21.36 -2.32 -26.07
N VAL A 77 -21.41 -2.31 -24.73
CA VAL A 77 -22.58 -1.83 -24.01
C VAL A 77 -22.66 -0.34 -24.29
N ALA A 78 -23.55 0.03 -25.20
CA ALA A 78 -23.82 1.41 -25.54
C ALA A 78 -24.19 2.22 -24.30
N ALA A 79 -23.75 3.48 -24.24
CA ALA A 79 -24.34 4.45 -23.33
C ALA A 79 -25.86 4.51 -23.58
N LYS A 80 -26.68 4.78 -22.55
CA LYS A 80 -28.15 4.83 -22.68
C LYS A 80 -28.54 5.63 -23.93
N ASN A 81 -29.17 4.95 -24.89
CA ASN A 81 -29.69 5.43 -26.19
C ASN A 81 -28.80 5.27 -27.44
N GLU A 82 -27.67 4.58 -27.39
CA GLU A 82 -26.95 4.16 -28.62
C GLU A 82 -27.22 2.68 -29.00
N PRO A 83 -27.28 2.33 -30.29
CA PRO A 83 -27.33 0.93 -30.71
C PRO A 83 -26.03 0.22 -30.34
N SER A 84 -26.11 -1.01 -29.84
CA SER A 84 -24.92 -1.81 -29.54
C SER A 84 -24.10 -2.03 -30.82
N THR A 85 -22.90 -1.47 -30.88
CA THR A 85 -21.96 -1.69 -31.97
C THR A 85 -21.03 -2.86 -31.62
N THR A 86 -20.73 -3.68 -32.62
CA THR A 86 -19.73 -4.74 -32.52
C THR A 86 -18.39 -4.11 -32.83
N ALA A 87 -17.48 -4.08 -31.86
CA ALA A 87 -16.13 -3.55 -32.05
C ALA A 87 -15.11 -4.69 -31.98
N TYR A 88 -14.12 -4.66 -32.87
CA TYR A 88 -13.00 -5.60 -32.81
C TYR A 88 -12.02 -5.16 -31.71
N VAL A 89 -11.64 -6.10 -30.87
CA VAL A 89 -10.65 -5.90 -29.80
C VAL A 89 -9.32 -6.49 -30.22
N ASN A 90 -8.21 -5.94 -29.73
CA ASN A 90 -6.86 -6.45 -30.00
C ASN A 90 -6.59 -7.78 -29.27
N CYS A 91 -7.32 -8.82 -29.65
CA CYS A 91 -7.23 -10.18 -29.16
C CYS A 91 -7.44 -11.12 -30.35
N ILE A 92 -6.46 -11.94 -30.67
CA ILE A 92 -6.48 -12.84 -31.82
C ILE A 92 -7.48 -13.97 -31.55
N ALA A 93 -8.52 -14.07 -32.37
CA ALA A 93 -9.51 -15.13 -32.31
C ALA A 93 -9.10 -16.35 -33.16
N LYS A 94 -8.43 -16.10 -34.29
CA LYS A 94 -7.99 -17.14 -35.22
C LYS A 94 -6.64 -16.79 -35.81
N CYS A 95 -5.79 -17.79 -35.98
CA CYS A 95 -4.45 -17.67 -36.54
C CYS A 95 -4.26 -18.66 -37.70
N THR A 96 -3.84 -18.16 -38.85
CA THR A 96 -3.53 -18.95 -40.05
C THR A 96 -2.05 -18.73 -40.40
N PRO A 97 -1.16 -19.66 -39.98
CA PRO A 97 0.27 -19.57 -40.26
C PRO A 97 0.59 -19.54 -41.76
N TYR A 98 1.66 -18.85 -42.14
CA TYR A 98 2.25 -19.01 -43.48
C TYR A 98 3.06 -20.31 -43.54
N ASP A 99 2.77 -21.16 -44.54
CA ASP A 99 3.37 -22.49 -44.67
C ASP A 99 4.90 -22.46 -44.73
N ALA A 100 5.47 -21.47 -45.42
CA ALA A 100 6.92 -21.33 -45.57
C ALA A 100 7.67 -21.02 -44.25
N CYS A 101 6.97 -20.56 -43.22
CA CYS A 101 7.56 -20.25 -41.91
C CYS A 101 7.75 -21.50 -41.03
N CYS A 102 7.09 -22.62 -41.36
CA CYS A 102 7.09 -23.85 -40.56
C CYS A 102 6.75 -23.59 -39.08
N ILE A 103 5.71 -22.80 -38.81
CA ILE A 103 5.31 -22.42 -37.45
C ILE A 103 4.74 -23.66 -36.73
N PRO A 104 5.29 -24.08 -35.57
CA PRO A 104 4.75 -25.21 -34.81
C PRO A 104 3.29 -24.97 -34.38
N ILE A 105 2.50 -26.04 -34.31
CA ILE A 105 1.07 -25.96 -33.96
C ILE A 105 0.83 -25.35 -32.58
N ASP A 106 1.73 -25.60 -31.62
CA ASP A 106 1.65 -25.04 -30.28
C ASP A 106 1.85 -23.52 -30.29
N VAL A 107 2.74 -23.00 -31.13
CA VAL A 107 2.97 -21.56 -31.31
C VAL A 107 1.74 -20.92 -31.95
N ALA A 108 1.22 -21.51 -33.03
CA ALA A 108 0.00 -21.02 -33.69
C ALA A 108 -1.21 -21.01 -32.75
N SER A 109 -1.33 -22.04 -31.90
CA SER A 109 -2.38 -22.12 -30.87
C SER A 109 -2.16 -21.12 -29.75
N GLY A 110 -0.90 -20.87 -29.35
CA GLY A 110 -0.53 -19.91 -28.31
C GLY A 110 -0.82 -18.45 -28.68
N LEU A 111 -0.87 -18.12 -29.97
CA LEU A 111 -1.26 -16.78 -30.43
C LEU A 111 -2.73 -16.47 -30.19
N VAL A 112 -3.60 -17.48 -30.15
CA VAL A 112 -5.04 -17.28 -29.92
C VAL A 112 -5.24 -16.78 -28.48
N GLY A 113 -5.92 -15.64 -28.34
CA GLY A 113 -6.08 -14.92 -27.08
C GLY A 113 -5.05 -13.81 -26.85
N MET A 114 -3.97 -13.74 -27.65
CA MET A 114 -2.97 -12.66 -27.56
C MET A 114 -3.34 -11.45 -28.42
N GLY A 115 -2.80 -10.27 -28.11
CA GLY A 115 -2.91 -9.08 -28.96
C GLY A 115 -1.63 -8.79 -29.74
N ALA A 116 -1.73 -7.97 -30.79
CA ALA A 116 -0.56 -7.37 -31.42
C ALA A 116 0.03 -6.27 -30.52
N ASP A 117 1.36 -6.11 -30.53
CA ASP A 117 2.05 -5.12 -29.71
C ASP A 117 2.12 -3.75 -30.40
N ILE A 118 2.17 -3.74 -31.73
CA ILE A 118 2.17 -2.54 -32.57
C ILE A 118 1.40 -2.82 -33.86
N PHE A 119 0.70 -1.80 -34.36
CA PHE A 119 0.21 -1.77 -35.74
C PHE A 119 1.02 -0.78 -36.58
N LEU A 120 1.54 -1.22 -37.73
CA LEU A 120 2.30 -0.36 -38.64
C LEU A 120 1.43 0.76 -39.23
N SER A 121 0.16 0.47 -39.51
CA SER A 121 -0.76 1.42 -40.15
C SER A 121 -1.47 2.39 -39.18
N ASN A 122 -1.35 2.21 -37.86
CA ASN A 122 -2.07 3.01 -36.87
C ASN A 122 -1.12 3.81 -35.97
N THR A 123 -1.42 5.08 -35.72
CA THR A 123 -0.66 5.94 -34.81
C THR A 123 -1.23 5.95 -33.39
N LYS A 124 -2.44 5.40 -33.18
CA LYS A 124 -3.04 5.29 -31.86
C LYS A 124 -2.33 4.22 -31.04
N ASP A 125 -2.14 4.53 -29.76
CA ASP A 125 -1.62 3.58 -28.78
C ASP A 125 -2.56 2.37 -28.71
N VAL A 126 -2.00 1.18 -28.97
CA VAL A 126 -2.72 -0.09 -28.96
C VAL A 126 -3.24 -0.41 -27.55
N SER A 127 -2.63 0.17 -26.53
CA SER A 127 -3.09 0.09 -25.14
C SER A 127 -4.24 1.06 -24.82
N SER A 128 -4.72 1.88 -25.75
CA SER A 128 -5.85 2.79 -25.48
C SER A 128 -7.18 2.03 -25.34
N ALA A 129 -8.02 2.40 -24.37
CA ALA A 129 -9.40 1.87 -24.19
C ALA A 129 -10.27 2.04 -25.44
N ASN A 130 -9.92 3.02 -26.26
CA ASN A 130 -10.62 3.40 -27.47
C ASN A 130 -9.95 2.85 -28.73
N PHE A 131 -8.95 1.98 -28.59
CA PHE A 131 -8.35 1.29 -29.71
C PHE A 131 -9.33 0.23 -30.23
N GLU A 132 -9.68 0.36 -31.51
CA GLU A 132 -10.44 -0.64 -32.25
C GLU A 132 -9.47 -1.35 -33.19
N ALA A 133 -9.34 -2.65 -33.03
CA ALA A 133 -8.50 -3.47 -33.89
C ALA A 133 -9.13 -3.58 -35.30
N PRO A 134 -8.35 -3.80 -36.36
CA PRO A 134 -8.93 -4.22 -37.64
C PRO A 134 -9.58 -5.60 -37.51
N CYS A 135 -10.44 -5.98 -38.45
CA CYS A 135 -11.03 -7.33 -38.46
C CYS A 135 -9.95 -8.42 -38.64
N ALA A 136 -8.92 -8.13 -39.43
CA ALA A 136 -7.80 -9.01 -39.70
C ALA A 136 -6.48 -8.24 -39.85
N ALA A 137 -5.36 -8.93 -39.60
CA ALA A 137 -4.02 -8.39 -39.83
C ALA A 137 -3.03 -9.49 -40.20
N LEU A 138 -1.98 -9.10 -40.93
CA LEU A 138 -0.76 -9.86 -41.01
C LEU A 138 0.04 -9.60 -39.73
N VAL A 139 0.21 -10.61 -38.88
CA VAL A 139 1.03 -10.53 -37.67
C VAL A 139 2.32 -11.29 -37.88
N PHE A 140 3.43 -10.69 -37.50
CA PHE A 140 4.75 -11.29 -37.62
C PHE A 140 5.61 -11.02 -36.39
N TRP A 141 6.53 -11.94 -36.13
CA TRP A 141 7.46 -11.91 -35.01
C TRP A 141 8.75 -12.63 -35.39
N LEU A 142 9.84 -12.35 -34.68
CA LEU A 142 11.09 -13.10 -34.85
C LEU A 142 10.93 -14.52 -34.30
N LYS A 143 11.46 -15.52 -35.02
CA LYS A 143 11.39 -16.93 -34.61
C LYS A 143 11.76 -17.18 -33.15
N PRO A 144 12.83 -16.59 -32.57
CA PRO A 144 13.10 -16.69 -31.13
C PRO A 144 11.87 -16.46 -30.24
N HIS A 145 10.98 -15.52 -30.57
CA HIS A 145 9.78 -15.22 -29.79
C HIS A 145 8.70 -16.31 -29.77
N ARG A 146 8.87 -17.43 -30.51
CA ARG A 146 8.02 -18.63 -30.39
C ARG A 146 7.88 -19.09 -28.95
N ALA A 147 8.97 -19.08 -28.17
CA ALA A 147 8.95 -19.45 -26.76
C ALA A 147 8.05 -18.50 -25.95
N GLY A 148 8.16 -17.18 -26.14
CA GLY A 148 7.29 -16.21 -25.46
C GLY A 148 5.80 -16.31 -25.82
N ILE A 149 5.48 -16.83 -27.01
CA ILE A 149 4.09 -17.01 -27.49
C ILE A 149 3.43 -18.23 -26.85
N VAL A 150 4.12 -19.37 -26.79
CA VAL A 150 3.53 -20.59 -26.19
C VAL A 150 3.36 -20.47 -24.67
N GLY A 151 4.08 -19.52 -24.05
CA GLY A 151 3.96 -19.21 -22.65
C GLY A 151 4.74 -20.17 -21.75
N ILE A 152 4.66 -19.87 -20.45
CA ILE A 152 5.55 -20.38 -19.42
C ILE A 152 5.48 -21.90 -19.22
N ASP A 153 4.28 -22.45 -19.24
CA ASP A 153 4.03 -23.88 -18.97
C ASP A 153 4.61 -24.77 -20.06
N VAL A 154 4.67 -24.25 -21.29
CA VAL A 154 5.25 -24.95 -22.44
C VAL A 154 6.75 -24.69 -22.52
N VAL A 155 7.23 -23.47 -22.27
CA VAL A 155 8.67 -23.16 -22.36
C VAL A 155 9.48 -23.90 -21.29
N LEU A 156 8.98 -23.97 -20.06
CA LEU A 156 9.77 -24.49 -18.94
C LEU A 156 10.31 -25.92 -19.13
N PRO A 157 9.49 -26.92 -19.55
CA PRO A 157 10.01 -28.24 -19.89
C PRO A 157 10.94 -28.27 -21.10
N LEU A 158 10.88 -27.24 -21.96
CA LEU A 158 11.64 -27.13 -23.20
C LEU A 158 12.93 -26.33 -23.04
N LEU A 159 13.20 -25.73 -21.87
CA LEU A 159 14.50 -25.11 -21.62
C LEU A 159 15.65 -26.14 -21.65
N ASP A 160 15.33 -27.42 -21.40
CA ASP A 160 16.29 -28.53 -21.42
C ASP A 160 16.37 -29.26 -22.78
N ALA A 161 15.48 -28.96 -23.75
CA ALA A 161 15.40 -29.65 -25.04
C ALA A 161 15.26 -28.63 -26.20
N ALA A 162 16.07 -28.77 -27.26
CA ALA A 162 15.92 -27.93 -28.46
C ALA A 162 14.55 -28.16 -29.11
N CYS A 163 13.58 -27.30 -28.83
CA CYS A 163 12.18 -27.47 -29.22
C CYS A 163 11.56 -26.16 -29.70
N LEU A 164 10.40 -26.27 -30.37
CA LEU A 164 9.70 -25.19 -31.10
C LEU A 164 10.34 -24.79 -32.44
N GLY A 165 11.18 -25.66 -33.02
CA GLY A 165 11.83 -25.40 -34.31
C GLY A 165 12.78 -24.20 -34.28
N LEU A 166 13.40 -23.97 -33.12
CA LEU A 166 14.45 -22.97 -32.91
C LEU A 166 15.82 -23.59 -33.15
N ASP A 167 16.73 -22.81 -33.73
CA ASP A 167 18.04 -23.29 -34.16
C ASP A 167 19.02 -23.45 -32.97
N SER A 168 18.74 -22.81 -31.83
CA SER A 168 19.60 -22.86 -30.65
C SER A 168 18.85 -22.68 -29.32
N HIS A 169 19.44 -23.17 -28.22
CA HIS A 169 18.97 -22.86 -26.86
C HIS A 169 19.03 -21.36 -26.55
N ARG A 170 19.98 -20.65 -27.17
CA ARG A 170 20.11 -19.20 -27.07
C ARG A 170 18.85 -18.49 -27.58
N ASP A 171 18.32 -18.93 -28.73
CA ASP A 171 17.10 -18.38 -29.31
C ASP A 171 15.87 -18.70 -28.46
N CYS A 172 15.83 -19.90 -27.86
CA CYS A 172 14.78 -20.27 -26.90
C CYS A 172 14.79 -19.32 -25.68
N MET A 173 15.96 -19.03 -25.13
CA MET A 173 16.10 -18.12 -24.00
C MET A 173 15.73 -16.68 -24.35
N LEU A 174 16.16 -16.18 -25.51
CA LEU A 174 15.73 -14.86 -26.01
C LEU A 174 14.22 -14.76 -26.14
N GLY A 175 13.58 -15.83 -26.63
CA GLY A 175 12.14 -15.92 -26.69
C GLY A 175 11.46 -15.90 -25.33
N ALA A 176 11.98 -16.70 -24.41
CA ALA A 176 11.47 -16.82 -23.05
C ALA A 176 11.57 -15.50 -22.27
N MET A 177 12.55 -14.64 -22.58
CA MET A 177 12.64 -13.30 -22.00
C MET A 177 11.39 -12.44 -22.27
N ALA A 178 10.69 -12.66 -23.40
CA ALA A 178 9.46 -11.94 -23.70
C ALA A 178 8.29 -12.30 -22.77
N ILE A 179 8.42 -13.35 -21.93
CA ILE A 179 7.43 -13.72 -20.91
C ILE A 179 7.45 -12.71 -19.75
N PHE A 180 8.63 -12.20 -19.37
CA PHE A 180 8.82 -11.22 -18.30
C PHE A 180 8.39 -9.80 -18.68
N ARG A 181 7.59 -9.65 -19.74
CA ARG A 181 7.05 -8.34 -20.08
C ARG A 181 6.39 -7.76 -18.84
N PRO A 182 6.73 -6.50 -18.49
CA PRO A 182 5.92 -5.77 -17.55
C PRO A 182 4.50 -5.90 -18.08
N HIS A 183 3.61 -6.49 -17.30
CA HIS A 183 2.19 -6.30 -17.53
C HIS A 183 2.01 -4.79 -17.49
N THR A 184 2.03 -4.17 -18.67
CA THR A 184 1.82 -2.75 -18.80
C THR A 184 0.51 -2.50 -18.06
N ALA A 185 0.52 -1.45 -17.24
CA ALA A 185 -0.45 -1.12 -16.19
C ALA A 185 -1.96 -1.18 -16.60
N TYR A 186 -2.26 -1.51 -17.84
CA TYR A 186 -3.56 -1.65 -18.44
C TYR A 186 -4.39 -2.83 -17.92
N VAL A 187 -3.82 -4.02 -17.71
CA VAL A 187 -4.61 -5.18 -17.22
C VAL A 187 -4.96 -5.01 -15.73
N ALA A 188 -4.02 -4.53 -14.93
CA ALA A 188 -4.22 -4.31 -13.49
C ALA A 188 -5.12 -3.09 -13.18
N LYS A 189 -5.15 -2.05 -14.02
CA LYS A 189 -5.93 -0.83 -13.76
C LYS A 189 -7.42 -0.96 -14.15
N TYR A 190 -7.76 -1.86 -15.05
CA TYR A 190 -9.12 -1.95 -15.61
C TYR A 190 -9.88 -3.22 -15.24
N ASP A 191 -9.33 -4.07 -14.36
CA ASP A 191 -10.00 -5.26 -13.85
C ASP A 191 -10.68 -6.06 -14.98
N MET A 192 -10.02 -6.08 -16.14
CA MET A 192 -10.54 -6.77 -17.31
C MET A 192 -10.51 -8.25 -16.96
N PRO A 193 -11.65 -8.94 -16.87
CA PRO A 193 -11.67 -10.33 -16.53
C PRO A 193 -10.76 -11.07 -17.51
N PRO A 194 -9.91 -12.01 -17.04
CA PRO A 194 -9.17 -12.86 -17.95
C PRO A 194 -10.21 -13.48 -18.88
N PHE A 195 -10.14 -13.17 -20.18
CA PHE A 195 -11.12 -13.67 -21.12
C PHE A 195 -11.10 -15.19 -21.05
N HIS A 196 -12.16 -15.77 -20.47
CA HIS A 196 -12.43 -17.19 -20.54
C HIS A 196 -12.67 -17.50 -22.02
N ASN A 197 -11.66 -18.05 -22.69
CA ASN A 197 -11.89 -18.68 -23.98
C ASN A 197 -13.01 -19.70 -23.80
N ALA A 198 -14.05 -19.62 -24.64
CA ALA A 198 -15.25 -20.45 -24.59
C ALA A 198 -15.01 -21.92 -24.98
N GLY A 199 -13.84 -22.49 -24.66
CA GLY A 199 -13.47 -23.86 -25.04
C GLY A 199 -12.22 -24.45 -24.40
N GLY A 200 -11.62 -23.83 -23.38
CA GLY A 200 -10.51 -24.45 -22.65
C GLY A 200 -9.87 -23.52 -21.64
N GLU A 201 -9.61 -24.06 -20.44
CA GLU A 201 -8.96 -23.44 -19.28
C GLU A 201 -7.48 -23.07 -19.52
N ARG A 202 -7.13 -22.46 -20.66
CA ARG A 202 -5.81 -21.85 -20.81
C ARG A 202 -5.90 -20.44 -20.27
N GLN A 203 -5.79 -20.32 -18.94
CA GLN A 203 -5.29 -19.09 -18.35
C GLN A 203 -4.00 -18.75 -19.10
N ALA A 204 -3.85 -17.54 -19.64
CA ALA A 204 -2.52 -17.06 -20.00
C ALA A 204 -1.72 -17.12 -18.70
N GLY A 205 -0.92 -18.19 -18.56
CA GLY A 205 -0.50 -18.70 -17.27
C GLY A 205 0.20 -17.62 -16.48
N ARG A 206 -0.32 -17.31 -15.30
CA ARG A 206 0.51 -16.63 -14.29
C ARG A 206 1.80 -17.44 -14.18
N PRO A 207 2.97 -16.79 -14.07
CA PRO A 207 4.20 -17.50 -13.80
C PRO A 207 3.98 -18.53 -12.69
N THR A 208 4.19 -19.81 -13.03
CA THR A 208 4.15 -20.87 -12.01
C THR A 208 5.24 -20.57 -10.99
N ALA A 209 4.95 -20.77 -9.71
CA ALA A 209 5.92 -20.55 -8.64
C ALA A 209 7.28 -21.21 -9.00
N GLY A 210 8.36 -20.45 -8.92
CA GLY A 210 9.72 -20.90 -9.27
C GLY A 210 10.06 -20.87 -10.77
N PHE A 211 9.30 -20.17 -11.60
CA PHE A 211 9.69 -19.94 -13.00
C PHE A 211 11.01 -19.19 -13.12
N LEU A 212 11.14 -18.03 -12.45
CA LEU A 212 12.34 -17.23 -12.55
C LEU A 212 13.55 -18.01 -12.01
N THR A 213 13.34 -18.86 -11.00
CA THR A 213 14.36 -19.80 -10.52
C THR A 213 14.83 -20.80 -11.60
N ARG A 214 13.91 -21.45 -12.33
CA ARG A 214 14.27 -22.39 -13.41
C ARG A 214 14.87 -21.68 -14.63
N PHE A 215 14.28 -20.56 -15.03
CA PHE A 215 14.79 -19.69 -16.08
C PHE A 215 16.20 -19.20 -15.74
N SER A 216 16.44 -18.79 -14.49
CA SER A 216 17.74 -18.41 -13.97
C SER A 216 18.75 -19.55 -14.10
N ALA A 217 18.38 -20.76 -13.67
CA ALA A 217 19.27 -21.92 -13.74
C ALA A 217 19.67 -22.22 -15.19
N ALA A 218 18.71 -22.20 -16.12
CA ALA A 218 18.94 -22.41 -17.56
C ALA A 218 19.84 -21.30 -18.15
N LEU A 219 19.53 -20.03 -17.86
CA LEU A 219 20.31 -18.88 -18.34
C LEU A 219 21.76 -18.96 -17.86
N LEU A 220 21.95 -19.24 -16.57
CA LEU A 220 23.27 -19.41 -16.00
C LEU A 220 23.97 -20.62 -16.62
N HIS A 221 23.28 -21.75 -16.86
CA HIS A 221 23.88 -22.95 -17.45
C HIS A 221 24.47 -22.70 -18.85
N LEU A 222 23.79 -21.90 -19.69
CA LEU A 222 24.29 -21.54 -21.03
C LEU A 222 25.61 -20.77 -21.02
N ALA A 223 25.92 -20.08 -19.92
CA ALA A 223 27.13 -19.25 -19.76
C ALA A 223 27.31 -18.18 -20.87
N ASP A 224 26.23 -17.76 -21.52
CA ASP A 224 26.21 -16.67 -22.51
C ASP A 224 26.07 -15.33 -21.77
N LEU A 225 27.19 -14.60 -21.66
CA LEU A 225 27.25 -13.32 -20.95
C LEU A 225 26.35 -12.25 -21.60
N ASP A 226 26.21 -12.24 -22.92
CA ASP A 226 25.40 -11.25 -23.62
C ASP A 226 23.93 -11.41 -23.27
N LEU A 227 23.45 -12.66 -23.16
CA LEU A 227 22.09 -12.95 -22.70
C LEU A 227 21.89 -12.55 -21.24
N VAL A 228 22.86 -12.80 -20.36
CA VAL A 228 22.77 -12.39 -18.95
C VAL A 228 22.71 -10.87 -18.82
N VAL A 229 23.55 -10.15 -19.56
CA VAL A 229 23.55 -8.69 -19.62
C VAL A 229 22.20 -8.17 -20.10
N LEU A 230 21.69 -8.72 -21.20
CA LEU A 230 20.38 -8.34 -21.76
C LEU A 230 19.26 -8.59 -20.75
N CYS A 231 19.29 -9.75 -20.10
CA CYS A 231 18.26 -10.16 -19.15
C CYS A 231 18.22 -9.25 -17.91
N LEU A 232 19.38 -8.97 -17.30
CA LEU A 232 19.47 -8.08 -16.15
C LEU A 232 19.07 -6.66 -16.53
N ARG A 233 19.68 -6.13 -17.60
CA ARG A 233 19.52 -4.72 -18.00
C ARG A 233 18.10 -4.38 -18.42
N ASP A 234 17.43 -5.30 -19.11
CA ASP A 234 16.17 -5.00 -19.80
C ASP A 234 15.03 -5.86 -19.23
N VAL A 235 15.23 -7.15 -18.98
CA VAL A 235 14.10 -8.08 -18.81
C VAL A 235 13.57 -8.12 -17.38
N VAL A 236 14.45 -8.34 -16.40
CA VAL A 236 14.03 -8.70 -15.04
C VAL A 236 13.47 -7.51 -14.27
N SER A 237 12.31 -7.71 -13.64
CA SER A 237 11.60 -6.69 -12.86
C SER A 237 10.90 -7.32 -11.65
N VAL A 238 10.71 -6.53 -10.59
CA VAL A 238 9.80 -6.87 -9.50
C VAL A 238 8.36 -6.65 -9.96
N THR A 239 7.51 -7.67 -9.82
CA THR A 239 6.08 -7.64 -10.13
C THR A 239 5.31 -8.46 -9.09
N ILE A 240 3.98 -8.55 -9.21
CA ILE A 240 3.16 -9.42 -8.37
C ILE A 240 3.53 -10.90 -8.56
N ASP A 241 3.97 -11.27 -9.77
CA ASP A 241 4.33 -12.66 -10.10
C ASP A 241 5.84 -12.95 -9.97
N THR A 242 6.66 -11.91 -9.79
CA THR A 242 8.11 -11.99 -9.62
C THR A 242 8.52 -11.13 -8.44
N GLU A 243 8.34 -11.67 -7.24
CA GLU A 243 8.64 -10.96 -6.00
C GLU A 243 10.14 -10.65 -5.86
N LEU A 244 10.44 -9.62 -5.07
CA LEU A 244 11.81 -9.16 -4.86
C LEU A 244 12.79 -10.27 -4.40
N PRO A 245 12.46 -11.20 -3.49
CA PRO A 245 13.39 -12.27 -3.09
C PRO A 245 13.85 -13.16 -4.26
N GLU A 246 12.93 -13.54 -5.16
CA GLU A 246 13.28 -14.39 -6.30
C GLU A 246 14.16 -13.64 -7.29
N VAL A 247 13.82 -12.37 -7.55
CA VAL A 247 14.61 -11.49 -8.41
C VAL A 247 15.99 -11.19 -7.82
N ALA A 248 16.07 -10.90 -6.53
CA ALA A 248 17.33 -10.63 -5.84
C ALA A 248 18.26 -11.85 -5.86
N THR A 249 17.70 -13.04 -5.65
CA THR A 249 18.44 -14.30 -5.75
C THR A 249 19.00 -14.52 -7.15
N PHE A 250 18.21 -14.21 -8.20
CA PHE A 250 18.68 -14.24 -9.58
C PHE A 250 19.83 -13.26 -9.84
N VAL A 251 19.67 -11.99 -9.45
CA VAL A 251 20.71 -10.97 -9.61
C VAL A 251 21.98 -11.38 -8.88
N HIS A 252 21.87 -11.85 -7.63
CA HIS A 252 22.99 -12.37 -6.85
C HIS A 252 23.69 -13.55 -7.55
N ALA A 253 22.95 -14.50 -8.11
CA ALA A 253 23.52 -15.65 -8.80
C ALA A 253 24.27 -15.24 -10.09
N CYS A 254 23.74 -14.28 -10.86
CA CYS A 254 24.43 -13.70 -12.01
C CYS A 254 25.73 -13.01 -11.62
N LEU A 255 25.69 -12.15 -10.60
CA LEU A 255 26.87 -11.46 -10.08
C LEU A 255 27.91 -12.47 -9.57
N THR A 256 27.48 -13.47 -8.82
CA THR A 256 28.34 -14.54 -8.29
C THR A 256 29.06 -15.30 -9.40
N LYS A 257 28.33 -15.67 -10.46
CA LYS A 257 28.86 -16.50 -11.55
C LYS A 257 29.78 -15.74 -12.51
N HIS A 258 29.39 -14.52 -12.90
CA HIS A 258 30.06 -13.76 -13.97
C HIS A 258 30.96 -12.63 -13.46
N GLY A 259 30.88 -12.31 -12.17
CA GLY A 259 31.59 -11.18 -11.56
C GLY A 259 30.86 -9.86 -11.79
N TRP A 260 30.86 -8.99 -10.76
CA TRP A 260 30.19 -7.70 -10.85
C TRP A 260 30.80 -6.77 -11.91
N VAL A 261 32.12 -6.87 -12.15
CA VAL A 261 32.83 -6.01 -13.13
C VAL A 261 32.26 -6.16 -14.53
N ALA A 262 31.95 -7.39 -14.95
CA ALA A 262 31.37 -7.67 -16.26
C ALA A 262 29.90 -7.24 -16.36
N LEU A 263 29.20 -7.14 -15.23
CA LEU A 263 27.75 -6.91 -15.16
C LEU A 263 27.37 -5.50 -14.68
N VAL A 264 28.33 -4.65 -14.30
CA VAL A 264 28.05 -3.33 -13.72
C VAL A 264 27.15 -2.47 -14.62
N ALA A 265 27.41 -2.44 -15.93
CA ALA A 265 26.58 -1.69 -16.87
C ALA A 265 25.16 -2.26 -17.00
N ALA A 266 25.00 -3.57 -16.85
CA ALA A 266 23.68 -4.22 -16.87
C ALA A 266 22.89 -3.91 -15.59
N VAL A 267 23.56 -3.95 -14.44
CA VAL A 267 22.97 -3.56 -13.14
C VAL A 267 22.60 -2.09 -13.14
N ASP A 268 23.43 -1.20 -13.69
CA ASP A 268 23.09 0.22 -13.82
C ASP A 268 21.82 0.43 -14.66
N GLY A 269 21.68 -0.29 -15.77
CA GLY A 269 20.45 -0.23 -16.58
C GLY A 269 19.23 -0.78 -15.84
N LEU A 270 19.39 -1.87 -15.06
CA LEU A 270 18.35 -2.39 -14.18
C LEU A 270 17.90 -1.34 -13.16
N ILE A 271 18.85 -0.71 -12.47
CA ILE A 271 18.59 0.33 -11.46
C ILE A 271 17.86 1.52 -12.08
N GLN A 272 18.34 2.02 -13.23
CA GLN A 272 17.70 3.11 -13.95
C GLN A 272 16.24 2.79 -14.28
N ARG A 273 15.98 1.58 -14.80
CA ARG A 273 14.63 1.12 -15.15
C ARG A 273 13.73 1.02 -13.92
N TRP A 274 14.21 0.39 -12.85
CA TRP A 274 13.42 0.19 -11.64
C TRP A 274 13.12 1.50 -10.92
N CYS A 275 14.08 2.42 -10.86
CA CYS A 275 13.84 3.76 -10.34
C CYS A 275 12.82 4.53 -11.18
N ALA A 276 12.89 4.44 -12.52
CA ALA A 276 11.91 5.05 -13.41
C ALA A 276 10.49 4.47 -13.25
N ASP A 277 10.38 3.19 -12.91
CA ASP A 277 9.14 2.48 -12.61
C ASP A 277 8.60 2.72 -11.18
N GLY A 278 9.25 3.56 -10.37
CA GLY A 278 8.86 3.81 -8.97
C GLY A 278 9.27 2.71 -7.99
N LYS A 279 10.11 1.75 -8.39
CA LYS A 279 10.57 0.61 -7.59
C LYS A 279 11.88 0.89 -6.84
N THR A 280 12.12 2.14 -6.45
CA THR A 280 13.36 2.54 -5.78
C THR A 280 13.58 1.81 -4.46
N GLY A 281 12.51 1.52 -3.70
CA GLY A 281 12.62 0.72 -2.47
C GLY A 281 13.22 -0.67 -2.72
N ALA A 282 12.81 -1.34 -3.80
CA ALA A 282 13.34 -2.64 -4.19
C ALA A 282 14.83 -2.58 -4.58
N VAL A 283 15.25 -1.51 -5.26
CA VAL A 283 16.68 -1.27 -5.56
C VAL A 283 17.48 -1.13 -4.27
N LEU A 284 17.02 -0.29 -3.35
CA LEU A 284 17.73 -0.03 -2.08
C LEU A 284 17.82 -1.29 -1.22
N HIS A 285 16.76 -2.10 -1.18
CA HIS A 285 16.76 -3.36 -0.43
C HIS A 285 17.68 -4.42 -1.05
N LEU A 286 17.69 -4.53 -2.39
CA LEU A 286 18.62 -5.37 -3.12
C LEU A 286 20.08 -4.98 -2.79
N LEU A 287 20.42 -3.70 -2.91
CA LEU A 287 21.78 -3.22 -2.61
C LEU A 287 22.16 -3.43 -1.15
N SER A 288 21.24 -3.23 -0.21
CA SER A 288 21.48 -3.46 1.22
C SER A 288 21.76 -4.95 1.52
N SER A 289 21.06 -5.84 0.82
CA SER A 289 21.24 -7.30 0.95
C SER A 289 22.56 -7.74 0.34
N LEU A 290 22.92 -7.25 -0.86
CA LEU A 290 24.21 -7.53 -1.49
C LEU A 290 25.39 -7.01 -0.66
N ALA A 291 25.23 -5.87 0.04
CA ALA A 291 26.21 -5.34 0.98
C ALA A 291 26.32 -6.15 2.29
N GLY A 292 25.31 -6.97 2.59
CA GLY A 292 25.20 -7.73 3.83
C GLY A 292 24.96 -6.87 5.06
N VAL A 293 24.19 -5.77 4.92
CA VAL A 293 23.80 -4.90 6.05
C VAL A 293 22.37 -5.14 6.51
N THR A 294 21.58 -5.92 5.78
CA THR A 294 20.29 -6.47 6.23
C THR A 294 20.51 -7.84 6.87
N THR A 295 19.80 -8.13 7.96
CA THR A 295 19.88 -9.40 8.69
C THR A 295 18.59 -10.19 8.52
N ASP A 296 17.54 -9.78 9.22
CA ASP A 296 16.26 -10.52 9.27
C ASP A 296 15.42 -10.32 8.00
N ASP A 297 15.66 -9.24 7.27
CA ASP A 297 14.91 -8.86 6.07
C ASP A 297 15.69 -9.08 4.76
N ALA A 298 16.87 -9.72 4.79
CA ALA A 298 17.70 -9.88 3.59
C ALA A 298 16.98 -10.67 2.48
N VAL A 299 16.97 -10.12 1.25
CA VAL A 299 16.32 -10.75 0.08
C VAL A 299 17.24 -11.66 -0.72
N CYS A 300 18.54 -11.57 -0.49
CA CYS A 300 19.57 -12.47 -1.04
C CYS A 300 20.79 -12.49 -0.10
N PRO A 301 21.68 -13.48 -0.22
CA PRO A 301 22.93 -13.49 0.52
C PRO A 301 23.84 -12.30 0.18
N PRO A 302 24.76 -11.90 1.08
CA PRO A 302 25.78 -10.90 0.78
C PRO A 302 26.69 -11.36 -0.37
N LEU A 303 27.05 -10.43 -1.26
CA LEU A 303 27.93 -10.75 -2.39
C LEU A 303 29.38 -10.87 -1.92
N GLN A 304 29.93 -12.08 -1.96
CA GLN A 304 31.30 -12.38 -1.55
C GLN A 304 32.27 -12.26 -2.73
N GLN A 305 32.58 -11.03 -3.14
CA GLN A 305 33.57 -10.73 -4.19
C GLN A 305 34.46 -9.56 -3.80
N MET A 306 35.70 -9.56 -4.29
CA MET A 306 36.59 -8.41 -4.17
C MET A 306 35.97 -7.15 -4.79
N GLY A 307 36.13 -6.01 -4.12
CA GLY A 307 35.66 -4.72 -4.61
C GLY A 307 34.14 -4.54 -4.50
N VAL A 308 33.43 -5.35 -3.71
CA VAL A 308 31.96 -5.24 -3.56
C VAL A 308 31.54 -3.86 -3.04
N GLY A 309 32.35 -3.21 -2.20
CA GLY A 309 32.10 -1.86 -1.71
C GLY A 309 32.09 -0.82 -2.84
N GLU A 310 32.97 -0.94 -3.84
CA GLU A 310 32.96 -0.10 -5.04
C GLU A 310 31.68 -0.28 -5.85
N PHE A 311 31.29 -1.53 -6.07
CA PHE A 311 30.07 -1.87 -6.78
C PHE A 311 28.83 -1.30 -6.07
N VAL A 312 28.65 -1.58 -4.78
CA VAL A 312 27.50 -1.08 -4.02
C VAL A 312 27.48 0.44 -4.00
N ARG A 313 28.62 1.11 -3.81
CA ARG A 313 28.69 2.58 -3.84
C ARG A 313 28.29 3.13 -5.21
N ALA A 314 28.83 2.60 -6.30
CA ALA A 314 28.53 3.07 -7.65
C ALA A 314 27.05 2.89 -7.99
N SER A 315 26.50 1.71 -7.70
CA SER A 315 25.09 1.38 -7.91
C SER A 315 24.15 2.23 -7.04
N TYR A 316 24.52 2.49 -5.79
CA TYR A 316 23.76 3.37 -4.89
C TYR A 316 23.78 4.82 -5.37
N ALA A 317 24.93 5.33 -5.81
CA ALA A 317 25.01 6.66 -6.41
C ALA A 317 24.16 6.78 -7.70
N MET A 318 24.09 5.71 -8.51
CA MET A 318 23.18 5.64 -9.65
C MET A 318 21.72 5.71 -9.20
N ALA A 319 21.33 4.91 -8.20
CA ALA A 319 19.99 4.91 -7.64
C ALA A 319 19.60 6.30 -7.10
N GLN A 320 20.53 7.00 -6.44
CA GLN A 320 20.32 8.37 -5.96
C GLN A 320 20.13 9.40 -7.08
N ARG A 321 20.87 9.30 -8.18
CA ARG A 321 20.71 10.19 -9.35
C ARG A 321 19.39 9.97 -10.08
N GLN A 322 18.94 8.72 -10.15
CA GLN A 322 17.72 8.32 -10.84
C GLN A 322 16.48 8.44 -9.96
N ARG A 323 16.68 8.57 -8.64
CA ARG A 323 15.62 8.79 -7.68
C ARG A 323 14.85 10.05 -8.07
N ARG A 324 13.61 9.85 -8.47
CA ARG A 324 12.67 10.95 -8.51
C ARG A 324 12.41 11.41 -7.08
N THR A 325 12.45 12.72 -6.86
CA THR A 325 12.16 13.34 -5.56
C THR A 325 10.73 13.10 -5.08
N ASP A 326 9.86 12.58 -5.95
CA ASP A 326 8.45 12.28 -5.71
C ASP A 326 8.23 11.08 -4.76
N ILE A 327 9.05 10.03 -4.77
CA ILE A 327 8.94 8.84 -3.87
C ILE A 327 9.08 9.20 -2.37
N LEU A 328 9.55 10.41 -2.07
CA LEU A 328 9.62 10.93 -0.71
C LEU A 328 8.51 11.94 -0.37
N TYR A 329 7.69 12.33 -1.35
CA TYR A 329 6.89 13.55 -1.27
C TYR A 329 5.54 13.52 -1.99
N THR A 330 5.13 12.44 -2.65
CA THR A 330 3.81 12.37 -3.28
C THR A 330 2.73 12.27 -2.21
N HIS A 331 1.91 13.32 -2.12
CA HIS A 331 0.66 13.32 -1.38
C HIS A 331 -0.14 12.05 -1.72
N GLY A 332 -0.22 11.10 -0.79
CA GLY A 332 -0.97 9.85 -0.93
C GLY A 332 -0.17 8.56 -1.06
N GLU A 333 1.17 8.60 -1.02
CA GLU A 333 1.97 7.36 -0.88
C GLU A 333 1.95 6.81 0.56
N ASP A 334 2.07 5.49 0.67
CA ASP A 334 2.05 4.75 1.93
C ASP A 334 3.26 5.13 2.83
N PRO A 335 3.03 5.70 4.04
CA PRO A 335 4.09 6.02 4.99
C PRO A 335 5.01 4.84 5.32
N ALA A 336 4.50 3.61 5.24
CA ALA A 336 5.29 2.40 5.43
C ALA A 336 6.36 2.23 4.33
N LEU A 337 6.01 2.51 3.08
CA LEU A 337 6.94 2.43 1.94
C LEU A 337 8.05 3.49 2.05
N GLN A 338 7.71 4.71 2.47
CA GLN A 338 8.69 5.77 2.70
C GLN A 338 9.68 5.36 3.81
N THR A 339 9.17 4.88 4.94
CA THR A 339 9.98 4.39 6.07
C THR A 339 10.89 3.24 5.64
N TYR A 340 10.37 2.31 4.84
CA TYR A 340 11.13 1.19 4.29
C TYR A 340 12.28 1.67 3.39
N CYS A 341 12.04 2.61 2.47
CA CYS A 341 13.11 3.19 1.65
C CYS A 341 14.16 3.91 2.49
N LEU A 342 13.74 4.71 3.48
CA LEU A 342 14.64 5.43 4.37
C LEU A 342 15.51 4.47 5.21
N THR A 343 14.96 3.33 5.63
CA THR A 343 15.70 2.32 6.41
C THR A 343 16.91 1.83 5.62
N HIS A 344 16.72 1.46 4.35
CA HIS A 344 17.81 1.01 3.49
C HIS A 344 18.79 2.14 3.11
N ILE A 345 18.34 3.39 3.02
CA ILE A 345 19.23 4.55 2.84
C ILE A 345 20.16 4.70 4.04
N VAL A 346 19.64 4.65 5.28
CA VAL A 346 20.46 4.71 6.50
C VAL A 346 21.51 3.58 6.50
N LEU A 347 21.08 2.35 6.20
CA LEU A 347 21.97 1.19 6.17
C LEU A 347 23.07 1.31 5.11
N LEU A 348 22.73 1.78 3.90
CA LEU A 348 23.68 1.95 2.81
C LEU A 348 24.64 3.11 3.05
N ASP A 349 24.17 4.23 3.58
CA ASP A 349 25.02 5.37 3.94
C ASP A 349 26.03 4.96 5.02
N TRP A 350 25.59 4.22 6.04
CA TRP A 350 26.51 3.66 7.04
C TRP A 350 27.48 2.66 6.45
N TYR A 351 27.02 1.73 5.60
CA TYR A 351 27.87 0.78 4.92
C TYR A 351 28.99 1.47 4.15
N ILE A 352 28.65 2.48 3.36
CA ILE A 352 29.57 3.16 2.44
C ILE A 352 30.57 4.06 3.16
N ASN A 353 30.13 4.73 4.23
CA ASN A 353 30.95 5.74 4.91
C ASN A 353 31.75 5.18 6.09
N GLU A 354 31.21 4.18 6.79
CA GLU A 354 31.80 3.69 8.04
C GLU A 354 32.31 2.25 7.92
N LEU A 355 31.59 1.37 7.22
CA LEU A 355 31.89 -0.06 7.22
C LEU A 355 32.88 -0.48 6.13
N ALA A 356 32.58 -0.15 4.88
CA ALA A 356 33.35 -0.55 3.70
C ALA A 356 34.79 -0.01 3.71
N PRO A 357 35.08 1.27 4.08
CA PRO A 357 36.45 1.79 4.09
C PRO A 357 37.40 1.06 5.05
N HIS A 358 36.84 0.34 6.04
CA HIS A 358 37.59 -0.41 7.03
C HIS A 358 37.66 -1.91 6.75
N ARG A 359 37.06 -2.37 5.65
CA ARG A 359 37.09 -3.77 5.22
C ARG A 359 38.17 -3.99 4.14
N PRO A 360 39.01 -5.04 4.28
CA PRO A 360 40.14 -5.27 3.38
C PRO A 360 39.73 -5.64 1.95
N ASP A 361 38.54 -6.24 1.78
CA ASP A 361 38.00 -6.77 0.53
C ASP A 361 37.03 -5.80 -0.18
N SER A 362 36.69 -4.67 0.45
CA SER A 362 35.61 -3.80 -0.03
C SER A 362 36.02 -2.90 -1.20
N TYR A 363 37.29 -2.50 -1.28
CA TYR A 363 37.83 -1.72 -2.40
C TYR A 363 38.99 -2.45 -3.04
N TRP A 364 39.15 -2.30 -4.36
CA TRP A 364 40.27 -2.87 -5.09
C TRP A 364 41.63 -2.39 -4.54
N TYR A 365 41.69 -1.15 -4.09
CA TYR A 365 42.91 -0.58 -3.52
C TYR A 365 43.11 -0.94 -2.03
N SER A 366 42.08 -1.44 -1.32
CA SER A 366 42.19 -1.80 0.11
C SER A 366 43.16 -2.96 0.37
N GLU A 367 43.33 -3.86 -0.59
CA GLU A 367 44.31 -4.95 -0.48
C GLU A 367 45.76 -4.48 -0.72
N ARG A 368 45.91 -3.34 -1.39
CA ARG A 368 47.21 -2.84 -1.88
C ARG A 368 47.76 -1.68 -1.06
N LEU A 369 46.93 -1.09 -0.21
CA LEU A 369 47.26 0.06 0.62
C LEU A 369 46.96 -0.26 2.09
N PRO A 370 47.78 0.23 3.04
CA PRO A 370 47.39 0.28 4.45
C PRO A 370 46.01 0.94 4.61
N LEU A 371 45.16 0.41 5.49
CA LEU A 371 43.77 0.88 5.68
C LEU A 371 43.65 2.40 5.85
N VAL A 372 44.61 3.04 6.54
CA VAL A 372 44.64 4.50 6.72
C VAL A 372 44.79 5.25 5.40
N LEU A 373 45.64 4.75 4.49
CA LEU A 373 45.83 5.33 3.16
C LEU A 373 44.66 5.00 2.23
N ALA A 374 44.09 3.80 2.34
CA ALA A 374 42.89 3.41 1.61
C ALA A 374 41.73 4.38 1.93
N ALA A 375 41.46 4.66 3.20
CA ALA A 375 40.43 5.62 3.62
C ALA A 375 40.71 7.05 3.10
N HIS A 376 41.97 7.48 3.04
CA HIS A 376 42.31 8.79 2.46
C HIS A 376 42.08 8.84 0.94
N VAL A 377 42.51 7.81 0.22
CA VAL A 377 42.23 7.69 -1.23
C VAL A 377 40.73 7.66 -1.47
N ASP A 378 39.99 6.92 -0.65
CA ASP A 378 38.54 6.85 -0.71
C ASP A 378 37.90 8.22 -0.57
N SER A 379 38.28 8.97 0.46
CA SER A 379 37.80 10.33 0.69
C SER A 379 38.17 11.31 -0.45
N PHE A 380 39.23 11.04 -1.20
CA PHE A 380 39.64 11.84 -2.35
C PHE A 380 38.90 11.46 -3.63
N VAL A 381 38.70 10.17 -3.89
CA VAL A 381 37.99 9.65 -5.06
C VAL A 381 36.48 9.89 -4.92
N HIS A 382 35.98 9.83 -3.69
CA HIS A 382 34.58 9.99 -3.34
C HIS A 382 34.41 11.08 -2.26
N PRO A 383 34.74 12.34 -2.57
CA PRO A 383 34.68 13.41 -1.60
C PRO A 383 33.25 13.63 -1.13
N GLY A 384 33.03 13.37 0.17
CA GLY A 384 31.81 13.77 0.86
C GLY A 384 30.54 13.19 0.27
N SER A 385 30.49 11.88 0.01
CA SER A 385 29.23 11.13 -0.12
C SER A 385 28.49 11.05 1.24
N ASN A 386 28.35 12.18 1.93
CA ASN A 386 27.41 12.36 3.03
C ASN A 386 26.03 12.41 2.39
N SER A 387 25.60 11.23 1.97
CA SER A 387 24.55 11.00 1.00
C SER A 387 23.20 10.69 1.64
N PHE A 388 23.10 10.91 2.95
CA PHE A 388 21.79 11.10 3.54
C PHE A 388 21.28 12.44 3.01
N PRO A 389 20.10 12.52 2.39
CA PRO A 389 19.80 13.66 1.56
C PRO A 389 19.68 14.92 2.43
N ASN A 390 20.68 15.81 2.35
CA ASN A 390 20.59 17.18 2.87
C ASN A 390 19.39 17.94 2.26
N HIS A 391 18.79 17.40 1.21
CA HIS A 391 17.61 17.90 0.51
C HIS A 391 16.30 17.29 0.99
N LEU A 392 16.29 16.39 1.98
CA LEU A 392 15.04 15.92 2.57
C LEU A 392 14.30 17.12 3.19
N PRO A 393 12.98 17.22 2.97
CA PRO A 393 12.16 18.20 3.67
C PRO A 393 12.29 18.04 5.19
N PRO A 394 12.24 19.13 5.96
CA PRO A 394 12.27 19.08 7.42
C PRO A 394 11.23 18.12 8.03
N MET A 395 10.06 17.99 7.40
CA MET A 395 9.01 17.08 7.86
C MET A 395 9.40 15.60 7.69
N THR A 396 10.02 15.21 6.57
CA THR A 396 10.50 13.84 6.37
C THR A 396 11.54 13.45 7.41
N TRP A 397 12.43 14.39 7.74
CA TRP A 397 13.42 14.25 8.83
C TRP A 397 12.78 14.00 10.20
N LEU A 398 11.62 14.58 10.48
CA LEU A 398 10.92 14.38 11.76
C LEU A 398 10.01 13.16 11.75
N LEU A 399 9.40 12.82 10.60
CA LEU A 399 8.33 11.83 10.51
C LEU A 399 8.80 10.43 10.13
N GLY A 400 9.73 10.33 9.16
CA GLY A 400 10.14 9.03 8.60
C GLY A 400 11.51 8.59 9.08
N VAL A 401 12.44 9.52 9.24
CA VAL A 401 13.85 9.21 9.55
C VAL A 401 14.03 8.54 10.93
N PRO A 402 13.38 8.98 12.03
CA PRO A 402 13.55 8.32 13.32
C PRO A 402 13.16 6.83 13.28
N THR A 403 11.97 6.52 12.77
CA THR A 403 11.50 5.13 12.63
C THR A 403 12.42 4.31 11.72
N ALA A 404 12.93 4.90 10.64
CA ALA A 404 13.88 4.25 9.75
C ALA A 404 15.22 3.91 10.44
N ILE A 405 15.76 4.81 11.27
CA ILE A 405 16.99 4.56 12.03
C ILE A 405 16.76 3.49 13.10
N VAL A 406 15.63 3.50 13.81
CA VAL A 406 15.30 2.44 14.78
C VAL A 406 15.25 1.07 14.10
N LYS A 407 14.63 0.97 12.91
CA LYS A 407 14.64 -0.27 12.12
C LYS A 407 16.06 -0.65 11.66
N ALA A 408 16.85 0.31 11.20
CA ALA A 408 18.23 0.07 10.80
C ALA A 408 19.11 -0.40 11.97
N LEU A 409 18.93 0.16 13.17
CA LEU A 409 19.59 -0.28 14.41
C LEU A 409 19.21 -1.71 14.80
N ALA A 410 17.96 -2.11 14.59
CA ALA A 410 17.52 -3.48 14.83
C ALA A 410 18.28 -4.46 13.93
N SER A 411 18.50 -4.10 12.66
CA SER A 411 19.30 -4.92 11.72
C SER A 411 20.81 -4.85 12.02
N GLN A 412 21.32 -3.67 12.40
CA GLN A 412 22.73 -3.40 12.65
C GLN A 412 22.94 -2.64 13.97
N PRO A 413 23.08 -3.35 15.11
CA PRO A 413 23.29 -2.71 16.41
C PRO A 413 24.58 -1.90 16.54
N ALA A 414 25.55 -2.12 15.64
CA ALA A 414 26.81 -1.37 15.58
C ALA A 414 26.70 -0.04 14.79
N LEU A 415 25.53 0.28 14.25
CA LEU A 415 25.27 1.52 13.52
C LEU A 415 25.51 2.73 14.43
N GLN A 416 26.40 3.63 14.01
CA GLN A 416 26.66 4.88 14.70
C GLN A 416 25.58 5.91 14.35
N VAL A 417 24.68 6.20 15.29
CA VAL A 417 23.51 7.06 15.03
C VAL A 417 23.68 8.52 15.47
N GLY A 418 24.79 8.87 16.12
CA GLY A 418 25.00 10.21 16.70
C GLY A 418 24.79 11.36 15.73
N THR A 419 25.38 11.28 14.52
CA THR A 419 25.26 12.30 13.47
C THR A 419 23.84 12.45 12.94
N PHE A 420 23.11 11.34 12.80
CA PHE A 420 21.70 11.36 12.40
C PHE A 420 20.83 12.02 13.47
N VAL A 421 21.03 11.64 14.74
CA VAL A 421 20.29 12.21 15.87
C VAL A 421 20.54 13.71 15.98
N ASP A 422 21.80 14.16 15.89
CA ASP A 422 22.13 15.60 15.91
C ASP A 422 21.44 16.36 14.77
N THR A 423 21.35 15.75 13.58
CA THR A 423 20.66 16.35 12.43
C THR A 423 19.16 16.44 12.66
N VAL A 424 18.51 15.36 13.14
CA VAL A 424 17.07 15.35 13.48
C VAL A 424 16.75 16.39 14.56
N LEU A 425 17.58 16.48 15.61
CA LEU A 425 17.43 17.46 16.68
C LEU A 425 17.60 18.90 16.18
N SER A 426 18.57 19.14 15.28
CA SER A 426 18.75 20.45 14.63
C SER A 426 17.53 20.83 13.78
N VAL A 427 17.02 19.89 12.96
CA VAL A 427 15.81 20.10 12.15
C VAL A 427 14.61 20.40 13.04
N MET A 428 14.45 19.69 14.16
CA MET A 428 13.38 19.92 15.12
C MET A 428 13.40 21.36 15.65
N CYS A 429 14.57 21.91 15.96
CA CYS A 429 14.72 23.32 16.35
C CYS A 429 14.31 24.28 15.23
N THR A 430 14.68 23.99 13.98
CA THR A 430 14.28 24.79 12.80
C THR A 430 12.77 24.76 12.57
N VAL A 431 12.14 23.60 12.71
CA VAL A 431 10.69 23.42 12.55
C VAL A 431 9.92 24.16 13.65
N LYS A 432 10.39 24.07 14.91
CA LYS A 432 9.82 24.84 16.04
C LYS A 432 9.83 26.34 15.77
N ALA A 433 10.94 26.87 15.26
CA ALA A 433 11.09 28.29 14.97
C ALA A 433 10.15 28.76 13.84
N ASN A 434 9.84 27.88 12.88
CA ASN A 434 9.04 28.18 11.69
C ASN A 434 7.61 27.64 11.74
N ARG A 435 7.06 27.40 12.95
CA ARG A 435 5.76 26.73 13.18
C ARG A 435 4.58 27.28 12.37
N LYS A 436 4.61 28.55 11.95
CA LYS A 436 3.55 29.18 11.14
C LYS A 436 3.47 28.68 9.69
N VAL A 437 4.48 27.95 9.22
CA VAL A 437 4.62 27.51 7.82
C VAL A 437 4.06 26.10 7.59
N ILE A 438 3.87 25.32 8.66
CA ILE A 438 3.34 23.94 8.59
C ILE A 438 1.83 24.01 8.38
N HIS A 439 1.33 23.41 7.31
CA HIS A 439 -0.10 23.44 7.00
C HIS A 439 -0.89 22.55 7.96
N ASP A 440 -2.11 22.96 8.33
CA ASP A 440 -2.96 22.26 9.33
C ASP A 440 -3.18 20.76 9.03
N TRP A 441 -3.14 20.33 7.76
CA TRP A 441 -3.29 18.91 7.40
C TRP A 441 -2.00 18.08 7.61
N GLU A 442 -0.81 18.69 7.61
CA GLU A 442 0.46 17.99 7.87
C GLU A 442 0.54 17.52 9.33
N TRP A 443 -0.25 18.14 10.22
CA TRP A 443 -0.37 17.74 11.61
C TRP A 443 -0.98 16.34 11.80
N THR A 444 -1.75 15.88 10.81
CA THR A 444 -2.37 14.55 10.80
C THR A 444 -1.35 13.43 10.60
N LEU A 445 -0.14 13.75 10.12
CA LEU A 445 0.93 12.78 9.86
C LEU A 445 1.79 12.48 11.09
N PHE A 446 1.69 13.28 12.16
CA PHE A 446 2.48 13.07 13.37
C PHE A 446 1.90 11.91 14.20
N SER A 447 2.49 10.72 14.06
CA SER A 447 2.17 9.57 14.89
C SER A 447 2.89 9.63 16.24
N GLY A 448 2.26 9.07 17.29
CA GLY A 448 2.91 8.87 18.58
C GLY A 448 4.09 7.89 18.49
N ASP A 449 4.02 6.90 17.60
CA ASP A 449 5.07 5.90 17.43
C ASP A 449 6.37 6.50 16.89
N THR A 450 6.28 7.41 15.91
CA THR A 450 7.45 8.14 15.41
C THR A 450 8.13 8.96 16.50
N LEU A 451 7.35 9.62 17.37
CA LEU A 451 7.94 10.37 18.49
C LEU A 451 8.59 9.44 19.49
N CYS A 452 7.98 8.29 19.78
CA CYS A 452 8.57 7.27 20.63
C CYS A 452 9.93 6.81 20.06
N ASP A 453 10.00 6.54 18.76
CA ASP A 453 11.24 6.16 18.08
C ASP A 453 12.30 7.27 18.16
N LEU A 454 11.92 8.54 17.96
CA LEU A 454 12.83 9.68 18.12
C LEU A 454 13.40 9.77 19.54
N LEU A 455 12.55 9.61 20.57
CA LEU A 455 12.98 9.66 21.96
C LEU A 455 13.89 8.47 22.32
N LEU A 456 13.60 7.27 21.80
CA LEU A 456 14.46 6.09 21.97
C LEU A 456 15.84 6.32 21.32
N LEU A 457 15.89 6.93 20.14
CA LEU A 457 17.15 7.27 19.48
C LEU A 457 17.93 8.33 20.25
N ALA A 458 17.26 9.38 20.71
CA ALA A 458 17.88 10.42 21.52
C ALA A 458 18.42 9.83 22.83
N ASP A 459 17.70 8.90 23.45
CA ASP A 459 18.11 8.23 24.68
C ASP A 459 19.34 7.35 24.45
N HIS A 460 19.36 6.62 23.34
CA HIS A 460 20.49 5.78 22.93
C HIS A 460 21.81 6.54 22.84
N VAL A 461 21.78 7.83 22.47
CA VAL A 461 22.96 8.70 22.41
C VAL A 461 23.11 9.63 23.62
N GLY A 462 22.29 9.46 24.66
CA GLY A 462 22.33 10.26 25.90
C GLY A 462 21.91 11.72 25.71
N ARG A 463 20.96 11.99 24.79
CA ARG A 463 20.49 13.33 24.42
C ARG A 463 19.02 13.58 24.79
N VAL A 464 18.43 12.75 25.64
CA VAL A 464 17.13 13.06 26.27
C VAL A 464 17.36 14.03 27.40
N ASP A 465 16.88 15.25 27.21
CA ASP A 465 16.93 16.32 28.20
C ASP A 465 15.56 17.04 28.30
N PRO A 466 15.35 17.89 29.34
CA PRO A 466 14.11 18.65 29.51
C PRO A 466 13.72 19.49 28.29
N THR A 467 14.71 20.04 27.57
CA THR A 467 14.49 20.94 26.43
C THR A 467 13.99 20.17 25.22
N LEU A 468 14.54 18.99 24.96
CA LEU A 468 14.05 18.07 23.93
C LEU A 468 12.57 17.72 24.18
N LEU A 469 12.23 17.31 25.39
CA LEU A 469 10.85 16.94 25.74
C LEU A 469 9.89 18.11 25.52
N GLU A 470 10.26 19.31 25.96
CA GLU A 470 9.46 20.53 25.72
C GLU A 470 9.32 20.85 24.22
N ASN A 471 10.36 20.62 23.41
CA ASN A 471 10.31 20.77 21.96
C ASN A 471 9.35 19.75 21.32
N CYS A 472 9.39 18.49 21.75
CA CYS A 472 8.48 17.45 21.30
C CYS A 472 7.02 17.84 21.57
N PHE A 473 6.69 18.27 22.80
CA PHE A 473 5.33 18.76 23.11
C PHE A 473 4.94 20.00 22.30
N SER A 474 5.87 20.89 22.01
CA SER A 474 5.61 22.07 21.18
C SER A 474 5.31 21.73 19.72
N ILE A 475 5.93 20.67 19.17
CA ILE A 475 5.82 20.29 17.75
C ILE A 475 4.79 19.19 17.51
N TRP A 476 4.54 18.27 18.45
CA TRP A 476 3.54 17.21 18.31
C TRP A 476 2.22 17.55 19.03
N GLY A 477 2.22 18.54 19.93
CA GLY A 477 1.02 18.92 20.66
C GLY A 477 0.46 17.75 21.49
N VAL A 478 -0.81 17.39 21.24
CA VAL A 478 -1.50 16.34 22.01
C VAL A 478 -1.00 14.94 21.66
N THR A 479 -0.54 14.69 20.42
CA THR A 479 0.01 13.37 20.03
C THR A 479 1.32 13.07 20.75
N ALA A 480 1.98 14.09 21.30
CA ALA A 480 3.18 13.91 22.12
C ALA A 480 2.93 13.04 23.35
N LEU A 481 1.71 13.07 23.90
CA LEU A 481 1.32 12.26 25.06
C LEU A 481 1.48 10.77 24.76
N LEU A 482 1.03 10.34 23.57
CA LEU A 482 1.13 8.94 23.15
C LEU A 482 2.58 8.51 22.97
N GLY A 483 3.37 9.33 22.28
CA GLY A 483 4.77 9.01 22.02
C GLY A 483 5.62 8.97 23.29
N VAL A 484 5.43 9.94 24.20
CA VAL A 484 6.13 9.96 25.49
C VAL A 484 5.68 8.81 26.38
N ALA A 485 4.38 8.47 26.42
CA ALA A 485 3.89 7.33 27.19
C ALA A 485 4.48 6.02 26.66
N SER A 486 4.49 5.81 25.34
CA SER A 486 5.11 4.65 24.70
C SER A 486 6.61 4.58 24.96
N PHE A 487 7.31 5.73 24.93
CA PHE A 487 8.73 5.81 25.27
C PHE A 487 8.98 5.36 26.71
N LEU A 488 8.25 5.92 27.70
CA LEU A 488 8.39 5.54 29.10
C LEU A 488 8.08 4.06 29.38
N ARG A 489 7.16 3.46 28.62
CA ARG A 489 6.86 2.01 28.72
C ARG A 489 7.98 1.13 28.19
N LYS A 490 8.68 1.58 27.15
CA LYS A 490 9.80 0.86 26.52
C LYS A 490 11.15 1.15 27.20
N HIS A 491 11.25 2.27 27.91
CA HIS A 491 12.50 2.70 28.53
C HIS A 491 12.77 1.90 29.83
N PRO A 492 13.97 1.29 29.97
CA PRO A 492 14.24 0.30 31.02
C PRO A 492 14.39 0.91 32.43
N CYS A 493 14.61 2.22 32.55
CA CYS A 493 14.85 2.90 33.82
C CYS A 493 13.92 4.10 34.02
N PRO A 494 13.69 4.57 35.26
CA PRO A 494 13.03 5.85 35.47
C PRO A 494 13.86 7.01 34.90
N LEU A 495 13.23 7.97 34.22
CA LEU A 495 13.89 9.21 33.83
C LEU A 495 14.35 10.00 35.07
N ALA A 496 15.40 10.80 34.89
CA ALA A 496 15.85 11.69 35.94
C ALA A 496 14.79 12.77 36.27
N ALA A 497 14.94 13.38 37.45
CA ALA A 497 13.97 14.32 38.00
C ALA A 497 13.67 15.54 37.09
N PRO A 498 14.65 16.19 36.44
CA PRO A 498 14.36 17.36 35.62
C PRO A 498 13.55 17.01 34.35
N GLU A 499 13.76 15.83 33.76
CA GLU A 499 13.02 15.33 32.60
C GLU A 499 11.58 14.99 32.99
N ARG A 500 11.37 14.29 34.13
CA ARG A 500 10.03 14.01 34.67
C ARG A 500 9.26 15.30 34.95
N ALA A 501 9.92 16.29 35.56
CA ALA A 501 9.33 17.59 35.80
C ALA A 501 8.97 18.33 34.50
N ALA A 502 9.76 18.18 33.43
CA ALA A 502 9.47 18.78 32.12
C ALA A 502 8.21 18.17 31.48
N ILE A 503 8.10 16.84 31.48
CA ILE A 503 6.90 16.14 31.01
C ILE A 503 5.67 16.64 31.78
N ALA A 504 5.75 16.68 33.12
CA ALA A 504 4.64 17.12 33.96
C ALA A 504 4.22 18.58 33.65
N ARG A 505 5.19 19.49 33.49
CA ARG A 505 4.90 20.88 33.08
C ARG A 505 4.19 20.95 31.73
N CYS A 506 4.66 20.22 30.73
CA CYS A 506 4.02 20.19 29.40
C CYS A 506 2.60 19.63 29.47
N VAL A 507 2.39 18.53 30.19
CA VAL A 507 1.06 17.94 30.38
C VAL A 507 0.12 18.91 31.10
N MET A 508 0.61 19.64 32.11
CA MET A 508 -0.16 20.68 32.80
C MET A 508 -0.60 21.81 31.86
N VAL A 509 0.24 22.23 30.91
CA VAL A 509 -0.13 23.24 29.90
C VAL A 509 -1.27 22.74 29.00
N LEU A 510 -1.27 21.44 28.65
CA LEU A 510 -2.31 20.82 27.84
C LEU A 510 -3.65 20.64 28.56
N ALA A 511 -3.68 20.72 29.90
CA ALA A 511 -4.90 20.49 30.69
C ALA A 511 -6.11 21.32 30.21
N ASN A 512 -5.88 22.58 29.79
CA ASN A 512 -6.94 23.49 29.33
C ASN A 512 -7.38 23.28 27.86
N THR A 513 -6.56 22.62 27.05
CA THR A 513 -6.81 22.43 25.60
C THR A 513 -7.35 21.04 25.29
N LEU A 514 -6.98 20.03 26.10
CA LEU A 514 -7.44 18.64 25.94
C LEU A 514 -8.98 18.49 25.83
N PRO A 515 -9.81 19.23 26.61
CA PRO A 515 -11.27 19.17 26.44
C PRO A 515 -11.78 19.79 25.13
N LYS A 516 -11.02 20.71 24.52
CA LYS A 516 -11.45 21.58 23.42
C LYS A 516 -11.09 21.06 22.03
N ASN A 517 -10.07 20.20 21.90
CA ASN A 517 -9.64 19.61 20.62
C ASN A 517 -10.68 18.69 19.91
N LYS A 518 -11.94 18.64 20.39
CA LYS A 518 -13.01 17.81 19.81
C LYS A 518 -14.04 18.57 18.95
N THR A 519 -13.88 19.88 18.75
CA THR A 519 -14.94 20.73 18.15
C THR A 519 -14.71 21.18 16.70
N GLY A 520 -13.55 20.88 16.09
CA GLY A 520 -13.23 21.20 14.68
C GLY A 520 -13.12 19.97 13.76
N CYS A 521 -12.82 20.22 12.47
CA CYS A 521 -12.58 19.22 11.41
C CYS A 521 -11.62 18.07 11.79
N GLU A 522 -10.86 18.21 12.88
CA GLU A 522 -10.01 17.16 13.48
C GLU A 522 -10.79 15.89 13.91
N ALA A 523 -12.11 15.95 14.09
CA ALA A 523 -12.92 14.78 14.45
C ALA A 523 -13.00 13.70 13.35
N GLU A 524 -12.87 14.07 12.07
CA GLU A 524 -12.84 13.09 10.96
C GLU A 524 -11.47 12.39 10.86
N VAL A 525 -10.38 13.12 11.14
CA VAL A 525 -9.01 12.59 11.19
C VAL A 525 -8.83 11.70 12.43
N GLU A 526 -9.32 12.14 13.60
CA GLU A 526 -9.26 11.32 14.82
C GLU A 526 -10.08 10.03 14.67
N GLN A 527 -11.20 10.04 13.93
CA GLN A 527 -11.94 8.81 13.62
C GLN A 527 -11.22 7.86 12.66
N MET A 528 -10.32 8.36 11.81
CA MET A 528 -9.53 7.53 10.89
C MET A 528 -8.36 6.81 11.58
N TYR A 529 -7.70 7.45 12.54
CA TYR A 529 -6.48 6.91 13.18
C TYR A 529 -6.67 6.44 14.62
N PHE A 530 -7.64 6.98 15.35
CA PHE A 530 -7.94 6.55 16.71
C PHE A 530 -9.24 5.75 16.73
N THR A 531 -9.11 4.44 16.92
CA THR A 531 -10.26 3.55 17.16
C THR A 531 -11.03 3.89 18.44
N SER A 532 -10.52 4.79 19.29
CA SER A 532 -11.23 5.34 20.45
C SER A 532 -10.80 6.79 20.79
N PRO A 533 -11.74 7.76 20.82
CA PRO A 533 -11.47 9.19 21.07
C PRO A 533 -11.15 9.54 22.54
N VAL A 534 -10.85 8.55 23.38
CA VAL A 534 -10.72 8.67 24.84
C VAL A 534 -9.24 8.77 25.30
N HIS A 535 -8.29 8.49 24.41
CA HIS A 535 -6.90 8.23 24.78
C HIS A 535 -6.10 9.42 25.36
N PRO A 536 -6.16 10.66 24.85
CA PRO A 536 -5.16 11.67 25.24
C PRO A 536 -5.26 12.15 26.68
N THR A 537 -6.47 12.34 27.22
CA THR A 537 -6.63 12.74 28.63
C THR A 537 -6.22 11.61 29.57
N LEU A 538 -6.58 10.36 29.26
CA LEU A 538 -6.16 9.21 30.07
C LEU A 538 -4.64 9.03 30.04
N GLU A 539 -4.01 9.24 28.89
CA GLU A 539 -2.55 9.20 28.76
C GLU A 539 -1.86 10.34 29.51
N ALA A 540 -2.40 11.56 29.45
CA ALA A 540 -1.92 12.66 30.29
C ALA A 540 -1.99 12.30 31.79
N MET A 541 -3.08 11.67 32.22
CA MET A 541 -3.24 11.22 33.59
C MET A 541 -2.23 10.12 33.96
N ASP A 542 -2.06 9.11 33.11
CA ASP A 542 -1.10 8.03 33.33
C ASP A 542 0.35 8.57 33.35
N LEU A 543 0.69 9.49 32.44
CA LEU A 543 1.99 10.17 32.42
C LEU A 543 2.26 10.94 33.71
N LEU A 544 1.30 11.72 34.22
CA LEU A 544 1.47 12.45 35.48
C LEU A 544 1.63 11.51 36.66
N MET A 545 0.93 10.38 36.66
CA MET A 545 1.03 9.39 37.73
C MET A 545 2.38 8.66 37.73
N VAL A 546 3.05 8.55 36.59
CA VAL A 546 4.40 7.99 36.49
C VAL A 546 5.49 9.04 36.74
N THR A 547 5.27 10.28 36.30
CA THR A 547 6.30 11.33 36.33
C THR A 547 6.27 12.16 37.62
N GLU A 548 5.12 12.76 37.95
CA GLU A 548 4.91 13.71 39.05
C GLU A 548 3.50 13.59 39.67
N PRO A 549 3.24 12.55 40.50
CA PRO A 549 1.90 12.24 41.03
C PRO A 549 1.25 13.40 41.80
N GLU A 550 2.05 14.25 42.43
CA GLU A 550 1.58 15.40 43.22
C GLU A 550 0.86 16.45 42.36
N THR A 551 1.24 16.56 41.08
CA THR A 551 0.66 17.53 40.13
C THR A 551 -0.69 17.08 39.58
N PHE A 552 -1.01 15.78 39.70
CA PHE A 552 -2.24 15.17 39.19
C PHE A 552 -3.51 15.88 39.66
N LYS A 553 -3.55 16.30 40.94
CA LYS A 553 -4.71 17.03 41.49
C LYS A 553 -4.91 18.37 40.81
N SER A 554 -3.82 19.09 40.54
CA SER A 554 -3.87 20.37 39.85
C SER A 554 -4.31 20.18 38.40
N PHE A 555 -3.72 19.20 37.70
CA PHE A 555 -4.10 18.84 36.33
C PHE A 555 -5.60 18.58 36.22
N PHE A 556 -6.11 17.68 37.05
CA PHE A 556 -7.50 17.28 37.02
C PHE A 556 -8.45 18.46 37.27
N SER A 557 -8.11 19.33 38.23
CA SER A 557 -8.90 20.53 38.51
C SER A 557 -8.93 21.49 37.32
N THR A 558 -7.78 21.74 36.70
CA THR A 558 -7.66 22.61 35.52
C THR A 558 -8.40 22.04 34.32
N TRP A 559 -8.20 20.76 34.02
CA TRP A 559 -8.90 20.04 32.96
C TRP A 559 -10.42 20.05 33.15
N TYR A 560 -10.90 19.78 34.37
CA TYR A 560 -12.33 19.77 34.68
C TYR A 560 -12.95 21.16 34.52
N GLN A 561 -12.24 22.23 34.92
CA GLN A 561 -12.71 23.60 34.72
C GLN A 561 -12.79 24.01 33.24
N ALA A 562 -11.94 23.43 32.39
CA ALA A 562 -11.95 23.67 30.95
C ALA A 562 -12.97 22.79 30.20
N LEU A 563 -13.54 21.78 30.85
CA LEU A 563 -14.49 20.85 30.25
C LEU A 563 -15.88 21.50 30.13
N GLU A 564 -16.33 21.71 28.89
CA GLU A 564 -17.73 22.06 28.63
C GLU A 564 -18.61 20.84 28.82
N LEU A 565 -19.31 20.77 29.95
CA LEU A 565 -20.20 19.66 30.27
C LEU A 565 -21.44 19.68 29.36
N CYS A 566 -21.50 18.73 28.43
CA CYS A 566 -22.65 18.40 27.61
C CYS A 566 -22.78 16.87 27.52
N PRO A 567 -23.92 16.30 27.09
CA PRO A 567 -24.07 14.84 27.00
C PRO A 567 -22.95 14.17 26.19
N ARG A 568 -22.51 14.79 25.10
CA ARG A 568 -21.42 14.28 24.24
C ARG A 568 -20.07 14.26 24.96
N THR A 569 -19.66 15.35 25.59
CA THR A 569 -18.38 15.41 26.33
C THR A 569 -18.41 14.58 27.60
N ASN A 570 -19.57 14.49 28.27
CA ASN A 570 -19.77 13.58 29.40
C ASN A 570 -19.49 12.13 29.01
N ARG A 571 -20.05 11.67 27.89
CA ARG A 571 -19.86 10.30 27.39
C ARG A 571 -18.46 10.04 26.85
N LEU A 572 -17.94 10.94 26.02
CA LEU A 572 -16.68 10.71 25.28
C LEU A 572 -15.42 11.13 26.02
N LEU A 573 -15.52 11.87 27.12
CA LEU A 573 -14.36 12.38 27.86
C LEU A 573 -14.51 12.17 29.36
N PHE A 574 -15.60 12.65 29.96
CA PHE A 574 -15.72 12.67 31.42
C PHE A 574 -15.89 11.27 32.02
N PHE A 575 -16.77 10.45 31.45
CA PHE A 575 -17.06 9.12 31.96
C PHE A 575 -15.84 8.18 31.94
N PRO A 576 -15.07 8.05 30.85
CA PRO A 576 -13.87 7.23 30.87
C PRO A 576 -12.82 7.71 31.89
N VAL A 577 -12.73 9.03 32.12
CA VAL A 577 -11.87 9.59 33.16
C VAL A 577 -12.36 9.18 34.55
N LEU A 578 -13.68 9.23 34.81
CA LEU A 578 -14.26 8.74 36.06
C LEU A 578 -14.04 7.24 36.26
N ASP A 579 -14.18 6.47 35.19
CA ASP A 579 -13.92 5.03 35.17
C ASP A 579 -12.47 4.70 35.54
N LYS A 580 -11.51 5.38 34.88
CA LYS A 580 -10.09 5.27 35.19
C LYS A 580 -9.79 5.68 36.64
N LEU A 581 -10.29 6.83 37.09
CA LEU A 581 -10.12 7.28 38.48
C LEU A 581 -10.66 6.26 39.49
N HIS A 582 -11.79 5.62 39.17
CA HIS A 582 -12.38 4.59 40.01
C HIS A 582 -11.46 3.36 40.09
N SER A 583 -10.95 2.89 38.94
CA SER A 583 -9.98 1.79 38.87
C SER A 583 -8.69 2.08 39.65
N MET A 584 -8.28 3.35 39.73
CA MET A 584 -7.11 3.81 40.47
C MET A 584 -7.38 4.05 41.97
N GLY A 585 -8.64 3.93 42.43
CA GLY A 585 -8.99 4.06 43.84
C GLY A 585 -9.24 5.50 44.35
N TYR A 586 -9.42 6.50 43.47
CA TYR A 586 -9.68 7.90 43.86
C TYR A 586 -11.11 8.19 44.36
N ARG A 587 -11.67 7.30 45.19
CA ARG A 587 -13.09 7.23 45.57
C ARG A 587 -13.67 8.55 46.12
N ALA A 588 -12.99 9.22 47.04
CA ALA A 588 -13.54 10.39 47.73
C ALA A 588 -13.80 11.60 46.81
N LYS A 589 -13.02 11.79 45.74
CA LYS A 589 -13.18 12.90 44.78
C LYS A 589 -14.19 12.55 43.68
N ILE A 590 -14.22 11.29 43.26
CA ILE A 590 -15.17 10.76 42.26
C ILE A 590 -16.61 10.97 42.75
N ALA A 591 -16.88 10.72 44.03
CA ALA A 591 -18.24 10.85 44.59
C ALA A 591 -18.90 12.22 44.37
N LEU A 592 -18.12 13.32 44.36
CA LEU A 592 -18.64 14.67 44.13
C LEU A 592 -18.92 14.95 42.65
N LEU A 593 -18.22 14.27 41.76
CA LEU A 593 -18.28 14.46 40.30
C LEU A 593 -19.30 13.53 39.63
N LEU A 594 -19.57 12.38 40.25
CA LEU A 594 -20.56 11.41 39.79
C LEU A 594 -21.97 11.97 39.75
N GLU A 595 -22.34 12.84 40.70
CA GLU A 595 -23.68 13.42 40.71
C GLU A 595 -23.94 14.31 39.49
N ASP A 596 -22.93 15.05 39.03
CA ASP A 596 -23.05 15.91 37.85
C ASP A 596 -23.07 15.08 36.57
N SER A 597 -22.25 14.02 36.47
CA SER A 597 -22.29 13.09 35.34
C SER A 597 -23.64 12.35 35.24
N ILE A 598 -24.16 11.83 36.37
CA ILE A 598 -25.45 11.12 36.39
C ILE A 598 -26.60 12.05 35.97
N LYS A 599 -26.62 13.32 36.40
CA LYS A 599 -27.65 14.29 35.97
C LYS A 599 -27.67 14.47 34.45
N MET A 600 -26.51 14.37 33.78
CA MET A 600 -26.41 14.54 32.32
C MET A 600 -26.85 13.29 31.54
N CYS A 601 -26.76 12.09 32.13
CA CYS A 601 -27.15 10.84 31.48
C CYS A 601 -28.68 10.59 31.45
N VAL A 602 -29.48 11.36 32.21
CA VAL A 602 -30.84 10.94 32.62
C VAL A 602 -31.97 11.33 31.65
N ASN A 603 -31.71 12.03 30.54
CA ASN A 603 -32.79 12.64 29.75
C ASN A 603 -33.22 11.91 28.47
N ALA A 604 -32.57 10.82 28.05
CA ALA A 604 -32.99 10.09 26.85
C ALA A 604 -33.52 8.69 27.21
N ARG A 605 -34.83 8.47 27.01
CA ARG A 605 -35.41 7.12 27.04
C ARG A 605 -35.24 6.52 25.64
N PRO A 606 -34.45 5.44 25.47
CA PRO A 606 -34.40 4.79 24.18
C PRO A 606 -35.80 4.26 23.82
N ILE A 607 -36.19 4.47 22.57
CA ILE A 607 -37.41 3.93 21.99
C ILE A 607 -37.20 2.44 21.73
N ASP A 608 -38.19 1.65 22.11
CA ASP A 608 -38.19 0.20 21.89
C ASP A 608 -38.50 -0.08 20.41
N LEU A 609 -37.49 -0.50 19.65
CA LEU A 609 -37.62 -0.86 18.23
C LEU A 609 -37.87 -2.38 18.04
N ALA A 610 -38.24 -3.10 19.10
CA ALA A 610 -38.59 -4.51 18.98
C ALA A 610 -39.94 -4.65 18.27
N ILE A 611 -39.97 -5.45 17.20
CA ILE A 611 -41.18 -5.83 16.48
C ILE A 611 -41.60 -7.19 17.05
N ARG A 612 -42.55 -7.18 18.00
CA ARG A 612 -42.91 -8.36 18.80
C ARG A 612 -44.13 -9.12 18.29
N ASP A 613 -44.87 -8.48 17.41
CA ASP A 613 -46.11 -8.93 16.79
C ASP A 613 -45.89 -9.72 15.50
N VAL A 614 -44.66 -9.75 14.98
CA VAL A 614 -44.27 -10.58 13.84
C VAL A 614 -43.81 -11.97 14.30
N ALA A 615 -44.53 -13.01 13.87
CA ALA A 615 -44.18 -14.39 14.17
C ALA A 615 -43.17 -14.94 13.13
N MET A 616 -42.00 -15.38 13.61
CA MET A 616 -40.97 -16.04 12.81
C MET A 616 -40.69 -17.44 13.38
N ASP A 617 -40.60 -18.47 12.53
CA ASP A 617 -40.21 -19.80 12.97
C ASP A 617 -38.69 -19.88 13.15
N ALA A 618 -38.23 -19.62 14.38
CA ALA A 618 -36.81 -19.67 14.74
C ALA A 618 -36.19 -21.09 14.63
N THR A 619 -36.99 -22.14 14.39
CA THR A 619 -36.50 -23.52 14.25
C THR A 619 -36.23 -23.94 12.81
N HIS A 620 -36.69 -23.18 11.82
CA HIS A 620 -36.56 -23.51 10.41
C HIS A 620 -35.11 -23.57 9.91
N CYS A 621 -34.31 -22.53 10.14
CA CYS A 621 -32.88 -22.49 9.78
C CYS A 621 -32.10 -21.46 10.62
N TYR A 622 -30.77 -21.45 10.47
CA TYR A 622 -29.88 -20.51 11.18
C TYR A 622 -30.25 -19.04 10.95
N GLU A 623 -30.55 -18.68 9.70
CA GLU A 623 -30.92 -17.32 9.31
C GLU A 623 -32.26 -16.90 9.95
N CYS A 624 -33.27 -17.77 9.92
CA CYS A 624 -34.57 -17.53 10.55
C CYS A 624 -34.45 -17.29 12.07
N ARG A 625 -33.55 -18.01 12.74
CA ARG A 625 -33.26 -17.82 14.17
C ARG A 625 -32.57 -16.49 14.46
N LEU A 626 -31.60 -16.08 13.63
CA LEU A 626 -30.97 -14.78 13.79
C LEU A 626 -31.94 -13.64 13.46
N PHE A 627 -32.84 -13.84 12.50
CA PHE A 627 -33.87 -12.89 12.11
C PHE A 627 -34.94 -12.73 13.21
N ASP A 628 -35.42 -13.82 13.82
CA ASP A 628 -36.30 -13.75 15.01
C ASP A 628 -35.61 -12.99 16.15
N ARG A 629 -34.33 -13.27 16.42
CA ARG A 629 -33.55 -12.48 17.38
C ARG A 629 -33.51 -11.00 16.97
N PHE A 630 -33.27 -10.68 15.71
CA PHE A 630 -33.27 -9.31 15.19
C PHE A 630 -34.61 -8.59 15.39
N LEU A 631 -35.74 -9.25 15.16
CA LEU A 631 -37.08 -8.67 15.38
C LEU A 631 -37.31 -8.37 16.86
N ARG A 632 -36.95 -9.30 17.74
CA ARG A 632 -37.12 -9.16 19.20
C ARG A 632 -36.11 -8.22 19.86
N ASP A 633 -34.95 -8.07 19.24
CA ASP A 633 -33.85 -7.23 19.73
C ASP A 633 -34.19 -5.76 19.48
N SER A 634 -34.49 -5.04 20.55
CA SER A 634 -34.73 -3.60 20.51
C SER A 634 -33.52 -2.83 19.99
N ASP A 635 -32.33 -3.43 20.04
CA ASP A 635 -31.06 -2.77 19.83
C ASP A 635 -30.55 -2.90 18.39
N LYS A 636 -31.02 -3.90 17.63
CA LYS A 636 -30.66 -4.11 16.23
C LYS A 636 -31.66 -3.45 15.28
N PHE A 637 -31.12 -2.72 14.30
CA PHE A 637 -31.88 -2.00 13.27
C PHE A 637 -31.61 -2.51 11.85
N SER A 638 -30.49 -3.20 11.63
CA SER A 638 -30.16 -3.85 10.37
C SER A 638 -29.79 -5.32 10.59
N PHE A 639 -30.24 -6.16 9.67
CA PHE A 639 -29.90 -7.58 9.57
C PHE A 639 -29.10 -7.81 8.27
N PRO A 640 -27.80 -8.17 8.35
CA PRO A 640 -26.98 -8.39 7.17
C PRO A 640 -27.33 -9.70 6.47
N LEU A 641 -27.58 -9.65 5.15
CA LEU A 641 -27.85 -10.83 4.33
C LEU A 641 -26.53 -11.39 3.80
N HIS A 642 -26.33 -12.69 3.96
CA HIS A 642 -25.13 -13.40 3.51
C HIS A 642 -25.54 -14.40 2.42
N GLY A 643 -25.41 -14.02 1.15
CA GLY A 643 -25.78 -14.89 0.02
C GLY A 643 -27.29 -14.93 -0.28
N ASP A 644 -27.80 -16.10 -0.68
CA ASP A 644 -29.20 -16.32 -1.02
C ASP A 644 -30.07 -16.38 0.26
N MET A 645 -31.02 -15.45 0.36
CA MET A 645 -31.90 -15.28 1.52
C MET A 645 -32.90 -16.43 1.65
N CYS A 646 -33.15 -16.89 2.88
CA CYS A 646 -34.21 -17.85 3.16
C CYS A 646 -35.59 -17.32 2.77
N ALA A 647 -36.37 -18.11 2.03
CA ALA A 647 -37.72 -17.75 1.58
C ALA A 647 -38.70 -17.37 2.72
N GLN A 648 -38.50 -17.90 3.94
CA GLN A 648 -39.30 -17.48 5.09
C GLN A 648 -38.96 -16.05 5.55
N VAL A 649 -37.68 -15.68 5.56
CA VAL A 649 -37.22 -14.33 5.90
C VAL A 649 -37.70 -13.34 4.85
N GLU A 650 -37.61 -13.70 3.57
CA GLU A 650 -38.17 -12.92 2.45
C GLU A 650 -39.68 -12.75 2.56
N GLY A 651 -40.40 -13.83 2.86
CA GLY A 651 -41.86 -13.82 2.98
C GLY A 651 -42.35 -13.02 4.19
N VAL A 652 -41.60 -12.98 5.30
CA VAL A 652 -41.90 -12.12 6.45
C VAL A 652 -41.59 -10.66 6.13
N THR A 653 -40.41 -10.38 5.54
CA THR A 653 -40.02 -9.02 5.14
C THR A 653 -41.00 -8.42 4.14
N SER A 654 -41.48 -9.22 3.18
CA SER A 654 -42.48 -8.78 2.19
C SER A 654 -43.87 -8.55 2.81
N ARG A 655 -44.28 -9.37 3.78
CA ARG A 655 -45.58 -9.24 4.45
C ARG A 655 -45.65 -8.06 5.41
N HIS A 656 -44.52 -7.70 6.01
CA HIS A 656 -44.37 -6.57 6.93
C HIS A 656 -43.56 -5.44 6.28
N ALA A 657 -43.85 -5.17 5.01
CA ALA A 657 -43.14 -4.15 4.23
C ALA A 657 -43.41 -2.72 4.72
N ASP A 658 -44.35 -2.52 5.62
CA ASP A 658 -44.60 -1.28 6.36
C ASP A 658 -43.61 -1.08 7.52
N GLU A 659 -43.10 -2.17 8.09
CA GLU A 659 -42.18 -2.17 9.25
C GLU A 659 -40.74 -2.60 8.89
N LEU A 660 -40.53 -3.23 7.73
CA LEU A 660 -39.25 -3.75 7.27
C LEU A 660 -38.94 -3.30 5.82
N ALA A 661 -37.67 -3.13 5.49
CA ALA A 661 -37.22 -2.73 4.15
C ALA A 661 -35.93 -3.43 3.75
N HIS A 662 -35.80 -3.77 2.47
CA HIS A 662 -34.52 -4.13 1.87
C HIS A 662 -33.71 -2.86 1.58
N ASP A 663 -32.42 -2.91 1.88
CA ASP A 663 -31.51 -1.78 1.70
C ASP A 663 -30.10 -2.26 1.29
N LEU A 664 -29.29 -1.35 0.75
CA LEU A 664 -27.89 -1.56 0.42
C LEU A 664 -27.03 -0.71 1.35
N ASN A 665 -26.26 -1.36 2.23
CA ASN A 665 -25.32 -0.68 3.12
C ASN A 665 -23.89 -1.06 2.73
N ARG A 666 -23.10 -0.12 2.19
CA ARG A 666 -21.70 -0.34 1.78
C ARG A 666 -21.54 -1.64 0.97
N ASP A 667 -22.35 -1.75 -0.09
CA ASP A 667 -22.39 -2.88 -1.04
C ASP A 667 -22.92 -4.23 -0.49
N ALA A 668 -23.33 -4.29 0.78
CA ALA A 668 -24.02 -5.45 1.34
C ALA A 668 -25.55 -5.27 1.36
N ARG A 669 -26.30 -6.30 0.95
CA ARG A 669 -27.76 -6.33 1.09
C ARG A 669 -28.12 -6.51 2.57
N VAL A 670 -29.01 -5.69 3.09
CA VAL A 670 -29.47 -5.75 4.48
C VAL A 670 -31.00 -5.61 4.55
N ILE A 671 -31.61 -6.15 5.61
CA ILE A 671 -33.00 -5.84 5.99
C ILE A 671 -32.96 -4.83 7.14
N ARG A 672 -33.66 -3.70 7.01
CA ARG A 672 -33.76 -2.65 8.04
C ARG A 672 -35.18 -2.57 8.61
N LYS A 673 -35.31 -2.17 9.88
CA LYS A 673 -36.59 -1.75 10.46
C LYS A 673 -36.96 -0.35 9.94
N ARG A 674 -38.17 -0.16 9.42
CA ARG A 674 -38.66 1.11 8.85
C ARG A 674 -38.95 2.16 9.92
N CYS A 675 -38.73 3.41 9.54
CA CYS A 675 -39.14 4.58 10.32
C CYS A 675 -40.68 4.73 10.27
N PRO A 676 -41.34 5.18 11.36
CA PRO A 676 -42.71 5.69 11.28
C PRO A 676 -42.80 6.74 10.16
N THR A 677 -43.74 6.53 9.24
CA THR A 677 -43.87 7.26 7.97
C THR A 677 -44.04 8.77 8.19
N ASP A 678 -43.18 9.56 7.53
CA ASP A 678 -43.18 11.04 7.32
C ASP A 678 -41.80 11.71 7.51
N ARG A 679 -40.71 10.95 7.69
CA ARG A 679 -39.34 11.48 7.90
C ARG A 679 -38.37 11.00 6.82
N ASP A 680 -37.36 11.81 6.48
CA ASP A 680 -36.30 11.45 5.53
C ASP A 680 -35.23 10.51 6.14
N GLU A 681 -34.39 9.94 5.29
CA GLU A 681 -33.33 8.99 5.69
C GLU A 681 -32.27 9.63 6.61
N PHE A 682 -31.97 10.92 6.40
CA PHE A 682 -31.03 11.67 7.24
C PHE A 682 -31.54 11.84 8.67
N TRP A 683 -32.84 12.12 8.84
CA TRP A 683 -33.49 12.12 10.15
C TRP A 683 -33.40 10.75 10.80
N TRP A 684 -33.61 9.67 10.05
CA TRP A 684 -33.52 8.31 10.60
C TRP A 684 -32.10 7.96 11.06
N ILE A 685 -31.06 8.29 10.28
CA ILE A 685 -29.66 8.12 10.71
C ILE A 685 -29.39 8.91 12.00
N ASN A 686 -29.80 10.17 12.06
CA ASN A 686 -29.64 11.00 13.26
C ASN A 686 -30.43 10.49 14.47
N PHE A 687 -31.65 10.01 14.24
CA PHE A 687 -32.49 9.40 15.25
C PHE A 687 -31.85 8.12 15.79
N MET A 688 -31.35 7.25 14.91
CA MET A 688 -30.64 6.02 15.30
C MET A 688 -29.36 6.33 16.06
N HIS A 689 -28.58 7.33 15.63
CA HIS A 689 -27.43 7.80 16.38
C HIS A 689 -27.86 8.30 17.77
N THR A 690 -28.95 9.06 17.87
CA THR A 690 -29.53 9.55 19.14
C THR A 690 -29.99 8.39 20.05
N GLN A 691 -30.60 7.35 19.48
CA GLN A 691 -31.03 6.14 20.21
C GLN A 691 -29.83 5.36 20.75
N GLN A 692 -28.79 5.18 19.93
CA GLN A 692 -27.54 4.58 20.37
C GLN A 692 -26.91 5.40 21.50
N MET A 693 -26.91 6.74 21.38
CA MET A 693 -26.43 7.61 22.46
C MET A 693 -27.22 7.43 23.75
N ALA A 694 -28.54 7.39 23.69
CA ALA A 694 -29.41 7.20 24.85
C ALA A 694 -29.16 5.88 25.59
N ARG A 695 -28.85 4.81 24.84
CA ARG A 695 -28.52 3.50 25.41
C ARG A 695 -27.19 3.51 26.13
N GLU A 696 -26.17 4.09 25.50
CA GLU A 696 -24.86 4.23 26.10
C GLU A 696 -24.91 5.11 27.34
N ASP A 697 -25.71 6.18 27.33
CA ASP A 697 -25.95 7.03 28.50
C ASP A 697 -26.63 6.25 29.64
N LYS A 698 -27.58 5.36 29.33
CA LYS A 698 -28.23 4.49 30.31
C LYS A 698 -27.24 3.48 30.92
N ALA A 699 -26.39 2.86 30.10
CA ALA A 699 -25.37 1.91 30.55
C ALA A 699 -24.29 2.61 31.40
N MET A 700 -23.88 3.81 30.99
CA MET A 700 -23.02 4.71 31.72
C MET A 700 -23.64 5.07 33.08
N ALA A 701 -24.89 5.53 33.12
CA ALA A 701 -25.60 5.86 34.37
C ALA A 701 -25.66 4.67 35.33
N ALA A 702 -25.96 3.46 34.84
CA ALA A 702 -25.96 2.24 35.65
C ALA A 702 -24.56 1.91 36.21
N THR A 703 -23.50 2.20 35.46
CA THR A 703 -22.11 2.03 35.90
C THR A 703 -21.74 3.05 36.97
N LEU A 704 -22.12 4.32 36.79
CA LEU A 704 -21.91 5.38 37.77
C LEU A 704 -22.72 5.16 39.06
N GLU A 705 -23.95 4.64 38.95
CA GLU A 705 -24.76 4.22 40.10
C GLU A 705 -24.09 3.07 40.87
N ARG A 706 -23.43 2.13 40.18
CA ARG A 706 -22.60 1.08 40.82
C ARG A 706 -21.39 1.68 41.55
N TYR A 707 -20.68 2.63 40.95
CA TYR A 707 -19.56 3.31 41.62
C TYR A 707 -19.99 4.04 42.88
N LEU A 708 -21.16 4.69 42.88
CA LEU A 708 -21.72 5.30 44.08
C LEU A 708 -22.05 4.27 45.17
N ALA A 709 -22.60 3.11 44.78
CA ALA A 709 -22.89 2.01 45.70
C ALA A 709 -21.61 1.43 46.32
N ASP A 710 -20.57 1.18 45.52
CA ASP A 710 -19.27 0.66 45.97
C ASP A 710 -18.56 1.61 46.95
N MET A 711 -18.86 2.90 46.87
CA MET A 711 -18.35 3.93 47.79
C MET A 711 -19.22 4.15 49.04
N GLY A 712 -20.28 3.34 49.23
CA GLY A 712 -21.17 3.42 50.40
C GLY A 712 -22.12 4.62 50.39
N ARG A 713 -22.35 5.26 49.23
CA ARG A 713 -23.27 6.40 49.07
C ARG A 713 -24.42 6.03 48.12
N PRO A 714 -25.55 5.48 48.59
CA PRO A 714 -26.65 5.13 47.71
C PRO A 714 -27.24 6.39 47.04
N TYR A 715 -27.24 6.43 45.71
CA TYR A 715 -27.87 7.51 44.93
C TYR A 715 -29.39 7.45 45.09
N ARG A 716 -29.98 8.40 45.82
CA ARG A 716 -31.44 8.53 45.89
C ARG A 716 -31.93 9.30 44.66
N ARG A 717 -32.38 8.58 43.62
CA ARG A 717 -33.15 9.19 42.51
C ARG A 717 -34.29 10.01 43.10
N ARG A 718 -34.24 11.34 42.97
CA ARG A 718 -35.40 12.19 43.24
C ARG A 718 -36.48 11.78 42.25
N ARG A 719 -37.53 11.11 42.73
CA ARG A 719 -38.71 10.82 41.90
C ARG A 719 -39.19 12.16 41.32
N PRO A 720 -39.36 12.30 39.99
CA PRO A 720 -39.96 13.51 39.44
C PRO A 720 -41.32 13.69 40.11
N CYS A 721 -41.54 14.85 40.72
CA CYS A 721 -42.80 15.19 41.36
C CYS A 721 -43.92 14.96 40.35
N ARG A 722 -44.82 14.00 40.65
CA ARG A 722 -46.08 13.87 39.90
C ARG A 722 -46.78 15.23 39.93
N PRO A 723 -47.21 15.79 38.79
CA PRO A 723 -48.11 16.93 38.83
C PRO A 723 -49.39 16.48 39.55
N SER A 724 -49.69 17.08 40.69
CA SER A 724 -50.93 16.82 41.43
C SER A 724 -52.11 17.48 40.68
N GLY A 725 -52.56 16.85 39.61
CA GLY A 725 -53.79 17.21 38.90
C GLY A 725 -55.02 16.74 39.68
N ARG A 726 -55.43 17.50 40.70
CA ARG A 726 -56.83 17.52 41.15
C ARG A 726 -57.54 18.65 40.39
N PHE A 727 -58.04 18.37 39.19
CA PHE A 727 -59.12 19.14 38.61
C PHE A 727 -60.44 18.42 38.92
N ALA A 728 -61.28 19.07 39.71
CA ALA A 728 -62.63 18.64 40.01
C ALA A 728 -63.48 18.66 38.72
N ARG A 729 -64.26 17.59 38.51
CA ARG A 729 -65.32 17.56 37.48
C ARG A 729 -66.45 18.50 37.91
N PRO A 730 -67.05 19.29 36.99
CA PRO A 730 -68.33 19.94 37.25
C PRO A 730 -69.49 18.94 37.13
N SER A 731 -70.51 19.10 37.97
CA SER A 731 -71.79 18.38 37.90
C SER A 731 -72.59 18.75 36.63
N PRO A 732 -73.39 17.83 36.07
CA PRO A 732 -74.26 18.11 34.93
C PRO A 732 -75.66 18.57 35.38
N SER A 733 -76.19 19.63 34.79
CA SER A 733 -77.64 19.88 34.70
C SER A 733 -77.97 20.75 33.49
N ALA A 734 -79.02 20.33 32.78
CA ALA A 734 -79.67 20.85 31.57
C ALA A 734 -79.13 20.30 30.25
#